data_AF-A0A3M1NRP2-F1
#
_entry.id   AF-A0A3M1NRP2-F1
#
_cell.length_a   1.000
_cell.length_b   1.000
_cell.length_c   1.000
_cell.angle_alpha   90.00
_cell.angle_beta   90.00
_cell.angle_gamma   90.00
#
_symmetry.space_group_name_H-M   'P 1'
#
loop_
_entity.id
_entity.type
_entity.pdbx_description
1 polymer ?
#
loop_
_entity_poly.entity_id
_entity_poly.type
_entity_poly.pdbx_seq_one_letter_code
_entity_poly.pdbx_strand_id
1 'polypeptide(L)'
;MAFVNTRIKDEPEKSEYVIGFPKALNTIQDKSLVDNRNLTTAQNVVLKVDGVSRRPGSSKPFDDGGASYVYGLSPFYKKTDGTRRLVRMANSKLQYLNGSVWTDIGTTTYSNTPTEFVQARDQLFVYNGTDKLTYYDGSSITVYTQISTPSNVAVTQQGTTGSTEYSYRISAFNETGETTASTAVSISNGNETLDTTNYVEVTWDAVTGASGYNVYGRTSTGYGEVYLTTVYTNSYKDTGADTLTTTKLPPEGNTTGGIIAKGGIFTLSRQFVYGVTEGGTYYPTRLYYSGTLDFVDSFVGGEFGGGWVDIYSNDGGEIVDIEPFQDGVLVWKTNGLFKFYFTSSGLPALKEITRSHGGVSGRGAQKTENDIIYVGQKDNRLAVMTVGQQENYVGDQLRTNEVSIFISDQLENANRSKLSNIATWNYKDTFGFTYTTSGNTENDRGYVLDIRFGGWVYWTGDPMRCTIYETYDDGTSVKLYGGSNHDGYVIELFKNDKNDNGSAFTSIVGTKFYNGKMFDVDKVWRNPSLWFKYINGGASLDIETWVDGNQQIGTVSITTSSAGAGVGADLAGGFMAGTMSSSFTVATEQADVPVEIQLVKISRSLGFYIIDRNINTDWLFMGLHLLYTPLYGKPSDGVQKVNLT
;
A
#
# COMPACT_ATOMS: atom_id res chain seq x y z
N MET A 1 -68.76 -0.17 40.22
CA MET A 1 -68.87 -0.40 38.76
C MET A 1 -67.54 -0.94 38.26
N ALA A 2 -67.61 -2.09 37.61
CA ALA A 2 -66.60 -2.77 36.80
C ALA A 2 -65.12 -2.58 37.16
N PHE A 3 -64.54 -3.57 37.86
CA PHE A 3 -63.18 -4.00 37.54
C PHE A 3 -63.21 -4.43 36.08
N VAL A 4 -62.74 -3.56 35.18
CA VAL A 4 -62.43 -3.95 33.81
C VAL A 4 -61.27 -4.93 33.94
N ASN A 5 -61.61 -6.21 33.88
CA ASN A 5 -60.65 -7.29 33.70
C ASN A 5 -60.21 -7.22 32.23
N THR A 6 -59.49 -6.17 31.86
CA THR A 6 -58.73 -6.13 30.61
C THR A 6 -57.72 -7.24 30.75
N ARG A 7 -57.99 -8.39 30.12
CA ARG A 7 -56.96 -9.37 29.84
C ARG A 7 -55.84 -8.57 29.17
N ILE A 8 -54.75 -8.33 29.90
CA ILE A 8 -53.51 -7.81 29.30
C ILE A 8 -53.19 -8.87 28.25
N LYS A 9 -53.42 -8.52 26.98
CA LYS A 9 -53.11 -9.41 25.87
C LYS A 9 -51.59 -9.47 25.88
N ASP A 10 -51.02 -10.66 26.11
CA ASP A 10 -49.58 -10.81 25.93
C ASP A 10 -49.27 -10.38 24.50
N GLU A 11 -48.37 -9.39 24.39
CA GLU A 11 -47.97 -8.86 23.10
C GLU A 11 -47.43 -10.01 22.23
N PRO A 12 -47.74 -10.04 20.93
CA PRO A 12 -47.33 -11.14 20.09
C PRO A 12 -45.80 -11.20 20.05
N GLU A 13 -45.28 -12.41 20.17
CA GLU A 13 -43.86 -12.68 20.00
C GLU A 13 -43.44 -12.34 18.56
N LYS A 14 -42.31 -11.63 18.44
CA LYS A 14 -41.74 -11.19 17.17
C LYS A 14 -40.45 -11.96 16.92
N SER A 15 -40.22 -12.24 15.63
CA SER A 15 -39.06 -12.95 15.13
C SER A 15 -38.29 -12.06 14.17
N GLU A 16 -36.98 -11.91 14.39
CA GLU A 16 -36.08 -11.17 13.50
C GLU A 16 -34.92 -12.08 13.08
N TYR A 17 -34.75 -12.24 11.77
CA TYR A 17 -33.63 -12.98 11.17
C TYR A 17 -32.62 -12.00 10.58
N VAL A 18 -31.35 -12.19 10.91
CA VAL A 18 -30.24 -11.40 10.39
C VAL A 18 -29.24 -12.37 9.79
N ILE A 19 -29.08 -12.31 8.47
CA ILE A 19 -28.31 -13.27 7.70
C ILE A 19 -27.32 -12.52 6.83
N GLY A 20 -26.08 -13.03 6.81
CA GLY A 20 -24.96 -12.45 6.10
C GLY A 20 -24.49 -11.13 6.73
N PHE A 21 -23.24 -10.78 6.42
CA PHE A 21 -22.64 -9.51 6.86
C PHE A 21 -21.78 -8.87 5.76
N PRO A 22 -22.29 -8.71 4.52
CA PRO A 22 -21.47 -8.25 3.39
C PRO A 22 -20.96 -6.82 3.56
N LYS A 23 -21.60 -5.99 4.40
CA LYS A 23 -21.13 -4.63 4.68
C LYS A 23 -20.03 -4.57 5.75
N ALA A 24 -19.83 -5.66 6.48
CA ALA A 24 -18.74 -5.83 7.44
C ALA A 24 -18.63 -4.69 8.46
N LEU A 25 -17.39 -4.30 8.82
CA LEU A 25 -17.12 -3.37 9.91
C LEU A 25 -17.66 -1.95 9.64
N ASN A 26 -18.35 -1.40 10.62
CA ASN A 26 -18.73 0.01 10.67
C ASN A 26 -18.63 0.52 12.11
N THR A 27 -17.67 1.42 12.33
CA THR A 27 -17.31 1.97 13.65
C THR A 27 -17.80 3.39 13.86
N ILE A 28 -18.17 4.10 12.78
CA ILE A 28 -18.62 5.50 12.85
C ILE A 28 -20.06 5.65 13.38
N GLN A 29 -20.90 4.62 13.21
CA GLN A 29 -22.28 4.65 13.67
C GLN A 29 -22.42 4.01 15.04
N ASP A 30 -23.37 4.52 15.84
CA ASP A 30 -23.70 3.90 17.12
C ASP A 30 -24.07 2.43 16.94
N LYS A 31 -23.63 1.59 17.89
CA LYS A 31 -23.81 0.13 17.84
C LYS A 31 -25.26 -0.31 17.75
N SER A 32 -26.21 0.52 18.17
CA SER A 32 -27.65 0.25 18.09
C SER A 32 -28.32 0.77 16.81
N LEU A 33 -27.66 1.64 16.06
CA LEU A 33 -28.18 2.30 14.85
C LEU A 33 -27.59 1.75 13.56
N VAL A 34 -26.44 1.09 13.61
CA VAL A 34 -25.79 0.48 12.44
C VAL A 34 -26.75 -0.46 11.68
N ASP A 35 -26.63 -0.57 10.36
CA ASP A 35 -27.43 -1.49 9.53
C ASP A 35 -27.19 -2.95 9.98
N ASN A 36 -28.25 -3.77 10.02
CA ASN A 36 -28.18 -5.15 10.52
C ASN A 36 -27.17 -6.03 9.77
N ARG A 37 -26.79 -5.68 8.54
CA ARG A 37 -25.78 -6.36 7.72
C ARG A 37 -24.34 -5.89 7.97
N ASN A 38 -24.15 -4.96 8.91
CA ASN A 38 -22.83 -4.52 9.37
C ASN A 38 -22.50 -5.21 10.69
N LEU A 39 -21.22 -5.15 11.02
CA LEU A 39 -20.63 -5.60 12.26
C LEU A 39 -20.08 -4.39 13.00
N THR A 40 -20.21 -4.42 14.32
CA THR A 40 -19.57 -3.44 15.21
C THR A 40 -18.12 -3.81 15.51
N THR A 41 -17.75 -5.07 15.25
CA THR A 41 -16.37 -5.57 15.35
C THR A 41 -16.16 -6.71 14.36
N ALA A 42 -15.06 -6.69 13.62
CA ALA A 42 -14.70 -7.73 12.66
C ALA A 42 -13.18 -7.92 12.68
N GLN A 43 -12.66 -8.51 13.75
CA GLN A 43 -11.22 -8.70 13.98
C GLN A 43 -10.74 -10.08 13.54
N ASN A 44 -9.65 -10.13 12.77
CA ASN A 44 -9.01 -11.35 12.25
C ASN A 44 -10.01 -12.31 11.59
N VAL A 45 -10.84 -11.75 10.72
CA VAL A 45 -11.86 -12.45 9.93
C VAL A 45 -11.78 -12.06 8.46
N VAL A 46 -12.43 -12.84 7.60
CA VAL A 46 -12.66 -12.56 6.19
C VAL A 46 -14.13 -12.70 5.84
N LEU A 47 -14.56 -11.91 4.87
CA LEU A 47 -15.92 -11.99 4.33
C LEU A 47 -16.05 -13.18 3.38
N LYS A 48 -17.20 -13.82 3.45
CA LYS A 48 -17.66 -14.87 2.54
C LYS A 48 -19.04 -14.48 2.04
N VAL A 49 -19.46 -15.07 0.92
CA VAL A 49 -20.79 -14.81 0.34
C VAL A 49 -21.90 -15.03 1.37
N ASP A 50 -21.78 -16.09 2.17
CA ASP A 50 -22.82 -16.53 3.12
C ASP A 50 -22.61 -16.00 4.55
N GLY A 51 -21.53 -15.25 4.83
CA GLY A 51 -21.21 -14.86 6.20
C GLY A 51 -19.76 -14.44 6.43
N VAL A 52 -19.25 -14.73 7.62
CA VAL A 52 -17.91 -14.32 8.07
C VAL A 52 -17.16 -15.50 8.65
N SER A 53 -15.88 -15.64 8.28
CA SER A 53 -15.04 -16.75 8.75
C SER A 53 -13.71 -16.22 9.28
N ARG A 54 -12.96 -17.05 10.01
CA ARG A 54 -11.62 -16.66 10.47
C ARG A 54 -10.70 -16.36 9.29
N ARG A 55 -9.84 -15.36 9.46
CA ARG A 55 -8.84 -15.04 8.43
C ARG A 55 -7.89 -16.21 8.21
N PRO A 56 -7.31 -16.34 7.01
CA PRO A 56 -6.15 -17.20 6.77
C PRO A 56 -4.99 -16.87 7.72
N GLY A 57 -4.16 -17.87 8.01
CA GLY A 57 -2.95 -17.68 8.80
C GLY A 57 -1.75 -17.19 8.00
N SER A 58 -0.61 -17.17 8.67
CA SER A 58 0.68 -16.80 8.11
C SER A 58 1.77 -17.73 8.62
N SER A 59 2.90 -17.79 7.92
CA SER A 59 4.07 -18.58 8.33
C SER A 59 5.36 -17.84 8.03
N LYS A 60 6.44 -18.21 8.71
CA LYS A 60 7.81 -17.74 8.45
C LYS A 60 8.60 -18.89 7.81
N PRO A 61 8.44 -19.12 6.49
CA PRO A 61 8.93 -20.35 5.84
C PRO A 61 10.45 -20.38 5.62
N PHE A 62 11.13 -19.24 5.78
CA PHE A 62 12.55 -19.06 5.53
C PHE A 62 13.25 -18.67 6.82
N ASP A 63 14.55 -18.96 6.92
CA ASP A 63 15.33 -18.36 8.00
C ASP A 63 15.36 -16.83 7.88
N ASP A 64 15.64 -16.14 8.97
CA ASP A 64 15.82 -14.69 8.97
C ASP A 64 17.24 -14.30 8.55
N GLY A 65 18.17 -15.25 8.43
CA GLY A 65 19.60 -14.98 8.25
C GLY A 65 20.18 -14.08 9.35
N GLY A 66 19.60 -14.08 10.56
CA GLY A 66 19.97 -13.21 11.69
C GLY A 66 19.57 -11.74 11.52
N ALA A 67 18.69 -11.41 10.58
CA ALA A 67 18.21 -10.04 10.37
C ALA A 67 17.18 -9.62 11.43
N SER A 68 17.12 -8.32 11.73
CA SER A 68 16.08 -7.74 12.60
C SER A 68 15.02 -6.96 11.82
N TYR A 69 15.25 -6.69 10.52
CA TYR A 69 14.36 -5.87 9.69
C TYR A 69 14.53 -6.21 8.20
N VAL A 70 13.44 -6.26 7.46
CA VAL A 70 13.45 -6.38 5.98
C VAL A 70 13.19 -5.00 5.37
N TYR A 71 14.23 -4.39 4.80
CA TYR A 71 14.18 -3.02 4.24
C TYR A 71 13.55 -2.97 2.85
N GLY A 72 13.63 -4.07 2.11
CA GLY A 72 13.06 -4.22 0.78
C GLY A 72 12.89 -5.70 0.44
N LEU A 73 11.98 -5.98 -0.48
CA LEU A 73 11.60 -7.30 -0.94
C LEU A 73 11.16 -7.17 -2.40
N SER A 74 11.63 -8.04 -3.29
CA SER A 74 11.25 -7.97 -4.70
C SER A 74 11.41 -9.34 -5.37
N PRO A 75 10.54 -9.69 -6.33
CA PRO A 75 10.75 -10.86 -7.16
C PRO A 75 11.70 -10.47 -8.29
N PHE A 76 12.74 -11.26 -8.50
CA PHE A 76 13.63 -11.13 -9.64
C PHE A 76 13.28 -12.19 -10.68
N TYR A 77 13.03 -11.76 -11.92
CA TYR A 77 12.87 -12.65 -13.06
C TYR A 77 13.82 -12.27 -14.18
N LYS A 78 14.65 -13.22 -14.60
CA LYS A 78 15.54 -13.07 -15.75
C LYS A 78 14.98 -13.84 -16.93
N LYS A 79 14.57 -13.12 -17.97
CA LYS A 79 13.94 -13.73 -19.15
C LYS A 79 14.93 -14.56 -19.95
N THR A 80 16.18 -14.13 -20.05
CA THR A 80 17.18 -14.78 -20.92
C THR A 80 17.48 -16.24 -20.53
N ASP A 81 17.44 -16.58 -19.24
CA ASP A 81 17.69 -17.94 -18.75
C ASP A 81 16.54 -18.54 -17.90
N GLY A 82 15.47 -17.80 -17.67
CA GLY A 82 14.31 -18.23 -16.90
C GLY A 82 14.52 -18.21 -15.38
N THR A 83 15.61 -17.64 -14.88
CA THR A 83 15.89 -17.56 -13.44
C THR A 83 14.80 -16.78 -12.71
N ARG A 84 14.27 -17.37 -11.63
CA ARG A 84 13.35 -16.74 -10.67
C ARG A 84 13.99 -16.74 -9.29
N ARG A 85 14.05 -15.59 -8.62
CA ARG A 85 14.53 -15.48 -7.24
C ARG A 85 13.67 -14.52 -6.44
N LEU A 86 13.46 -14.81 -5.17
CA LEU A 86 13.00 -13.80 -4.22
C LEU A 86 14.24 -13.09 -3.66
N VAL A 87 14.26 -11.76 -3.73
CA VAL A 87 15.38 -10.92 -3.31
C VAL A 87 14.93 -10.02 -2.16
N ARG A 88 15.78 -9.83 -1.16
CA ARG A 88 15.52 -8.91 -0.05
C ARG A 88 16.70 -8.00 0.24
N MET A 89 16.43 -6.86 0.88
CA MET A 89 17.42 -6.02 1.53
C MET A 89 17.35 -6.22 3.04
N ALA A 90 18.40 -6.80 3.63
CA ALA A 90 18.51 -7.02 5.07
C ALA A 90 19.99 -7.07 5.48
N ASN A 91 20.31 -6.75 6.74
CA ASN A 91 21.70 -6.76 7.24
C ASN A 91 22.68 -5.94 6.37
N SER A 92 22.23 -4.81 5.83
CA SER A 92 23.02 -3.97 4.91
C SER A 92 23.47 -4.71 3.63
N LYS A 93 22.78 -5.78 3.24
CA LYS A 93 23.10 -6.63 2.10
C LYS A 93 21.88 -6.90 1.23
N LEU A 94 22.13 -6.94 -0.07
CA LEU A 94 21.19 -7.53 -1.03
C LEU A 94 21.36 -9.04 -0.97
N GLN A 95 20.28 -9.77 -0.73
CA GLN A 95 20.29 -11.21 -0.56
C GLN A 95 19.25 -11.86 -1.47
N TYR A 96 19.54 -13.05 -1.98
CA TYR A 96 18.54 -13.88 -2.65
C TYR A 96 18.21 -15.11 -1.82
N LEU A 97 16.98 -15.60 -1.96
CA LEU A 97 16.54 -16.84 -1.37
C LEU A 97 17.12 -18.04 -2.13
N ASN A 98 17.86 -18.89 -1.43
CA ASN A 98 18.40 -20.15 -1.93
C ASN A 98 17.84 -21.31 -1.10
N GLY A 99 16.80 -21.97 -1.60
CA GLY A 99 16.01 -22.91 -0.80
C GLY A 99 15.27 -22.16 0.31
N SER A 100 15.63 -22.42 1.57
CA SER A 100 15.07 -21.73 2.74
C SER A 100 16.01 -20.72 3.38
N VAL A 101 17.20 -20.52 2.78
CA VAL A 101 18.29 -19.72 3.35
C VAL A 101 18.55 -18.47 2.52
N TRP A 102 18.80 -17.34 3.18
CA TRP A 102 19.22 -16.11 2.50
C TRP A 102 20.71 -16.10 2.22
N THR A 103 21.06 -15.82 0.97
CA THR A 103 22.46 -15.77 0.50
C THR A 103 22.80 -14.36 0.02
N ASP A 104 23.88 -13.78 0.56
CA ASP A 104 24.41 -12.49 0.14
C ASP A 104 24.79 -12.49 -1.35
N ILE A 105 24.45 -11.41 -2.05
CA ILE A 105 24.88 -11.16 -3.42
C ILE A 105 26.13 -10.27 -3.37
N GLY A 106 27.29 -10.88 -3.59
CA GLY A 106 28.57 -10.17 -3.63
C GLY A 106 28.94 -9.47 -2.31
N THR A 107 29.77 -8.43 -2.41
CA THR A 107 30.36 -7.75 -1.23
C THR A 107 29.83 -6.34 -1.02
N THR A 108 29.01 -5.79 -1.92
CA THR A 108 28.41 -4.46 -1.80
C THR A 108 27.62 -4.35 -0.49
N THR A 109 27.69 -3.19 0.16
CA THR A 109 26.96 -2.88 1.39
C THR A 109 26.05 -1.70 1.17
N TYR A 110 24.86 -1.75 1.74
CA TYR A 110 23.83 -0.72 1.61
C TYR A 110 23.48 -0.12 2.97
N SER A 111 23.07 1.13 2.96
CA SER A 111 22.46 1.82 4.08
C SER A 111 21.17 1.11 4.50
N ASN A 112 20.92 1.02 5.80
CA ASN A 112 19.73 0.40 6.39
C ASN A 112 18.50 1.34 6.31
N THR A 113 18.09 1.65 5.09
CA THR A 113 16.93 2.49 4.77
C THR A 113 15.93 1.71 3.92
N PRO A 114 14.62 2.07 3.95
CA PRO A 114 13.63 1.47 3.06
C PRO A 114 14.14 1.45 1.61
N THR A 115 14.16 0.26 1.02
CA THR A 115 14.75 0.02 -0.30
C THR A 115 13.66 -0.44 -1.26
N GLU A 116 13.49 0.30 -2.34
CA GLU A 116 12.64 -0.03 -3.48
C GLU A 116 13.45 -0.69 -4.59
N PHE A 117 12.76 -1.51 -5.37
CA PHE A 117 13.34 -2.22 -6.49
C PHE A 117 12.56 -1.94 -7.76
N VAL A 118 13.28 -1.80 -8.88
CA VAL A 118 12.68 -1.71 -10.20
C VAL A 118 13.22 -2.83 -11.06
N GLN A 119 12.37 -3.79 -11.40
CA GLN A 119 12.69 -4.77 -12.43
C GLN A 119 12.52 -4.11 -13.80
N ALA A 120 13.61 -3.94 -14.53
CA ALA A 120 13.59 -3.52 -15.92
C ALA A 120 14.44 -4.49 -16.74
N ARG A 121 13.78 -5.20 -17.66
CA ARG A 121 14.39 -6.27 -18.48
C ARG A 121 14.98 -7.37 -17.57
N ASP A 122 16.25 -7.72 -17.75
CA ASP A 122 16.96 -8.77 -17.00
C ASP A 122 17.73 -8.21 -15.78
N GLN A 123 17.45 -6.97 -15.39
CA GLN A 123 18.13 -6.25 -14.32
C GLN A 123 17.14 -5.82 -13.24
N LEU A 124 17.57 -5.91 -11.99
CA LEU A 124 16.88 -5.40 -10.81
C LEU A 124 17.64 -4.19 -10.26
N PHE A 125 17.10 -3.00 -10.48
CA PHE A 125 17.66 -1.74 -10.01
C PHE A 125 17.30 -1.51 -8.54
N VAL A 126 18.26 -0.99 -7.77
CA VAL A 126 18.15 -0.81 -6.31
C VAL A 126 18.16 0.67 -5.97
N TYR A 127 17.12 1.13 -5.25
CA TYR A 127 16.92 2.52 -4.84
C TYR A 127 16.59 2.58 -3.34
N ASN A 128 17.24 3.44 -2.56
CA ASN A 128 16.96 3.56 -1.12
C ASN A 128 17.12 5.00 -0.56
N GLY A 129 17.22 5.98 -1.46
CA GLY A 129 17.34 7.40 -1.17
C GLY A 129 18.70 7.84 -0.60
N THR A 130 19.65 6.92 -0.40
CA THR A 130 20.94 7.21 0.24
C THR A 130 22.12 6.74 -0.58
N ASP A 131 22.09 5.48 -1.02
CA ASP A 131 23.16 4.87 -1.81
C ASP A 131 22.98 5.18 -3.30
N LYS A 132 24.09 5.17 -4.03
CA LYS A 132 24.08 5.32 -5.50
C LYS A 132 23.36 4.13 -6.14
N LEU A 133 22.69 4.39 -7.26
CA LEU A 133 22.06 3.36 -8.07
C LEU A 133 23.02 2.18 -8.28
N THR A 134 22.50 0.97 -8.12
CA THR A 134 23.16 -0.27 -8.51
C THR A 134 22.12 -1.16 -9.18
N TYR A 135 22.55 -2.16 -9.94
CA TYR A 135 21.64 -3.20 -10.40
C TYR A 135 22.20 -4.59 -10.18
N TYR A 136 21.31 -5.54 -10.00
CA TYR A 136 21.59 -6.96 -9.95
C TYR A 136 21.12 -7.64 -11.25
N ASP A 137 21.98 -8.44 -11.87
CA ASP A 137 21.75 -9.08 -13.19
C ASP A 137 21.40 -10.58 -13.11
N GLY A 138 21.13 -11.09 -11.91
CA GLY A 138 20.95 -12.52 -11.64
C GLY A 138 22.20 -13.25 -11.14
N SER A 139 23.38 -12.61 -11.19
CA SER A 139 24.66 -13.17 -10.76
C SER A 139 25.46 -12.22 -9.87
N SER A 140 25.60 -10.95 -10.28
CA SER A 140 26.43 -9.95 -9.62
C SER A 140 25.74 -8.59 -9.53
N ILE A 141 26.27 -7.74 -8.65
CA ILE A 141 25.86 -6.34 -8.52
C ILE A 141 26.82 -5.48 -9.35
N THR A 142 26.26 -4.65 -10.23
CA THR A 142 27.00 -3.62 -10.95
C THR A 142 26.87 -2.27 -10.24
N VAL A 143 28.01 -1.59 -10.09
CA VAL A 143 28.13 -0.24 -9.53
C VAL A 143 28.60 0.71 -10.62
N TYR A 144 27.98 1.88 -10.71
CA TYR A 144 28.33 2.89 -11.73
C TYR A 144 29.55 3.69 -11.30
N THR A 145 30.37 4.06 -12.29
CA THR A 145 31.60 4.82 -12.08
C THR A 145 31.35 6.30 -12.34
N GLN A 146 31.54 7.11 -11.30
CA GLN A 146 31.43 8.56 -11.41
C GLN A 146 32.63 9.13 -12.18
N ILE A 147 32.36 10.06 -13.11
CA ILE A 147 33.39 10.83 -13.82
C ILE A 147 33.56 12.22 -13.20
N SER A 148 34.71 12.87 -13.43
CA SER A 148 35.03 14.18 -12.87
C SER A 148 34.31 15.32 -13.60
N THR A 149 33.91 16.36 -12.87
CA THR A 149 33.46 17.63 -13.47
C THR A 149 34.58 18.21 -14.36
N PRO A 150 34.27 18.75 -15.54
CA PRO A 150 35.25 19.44 -16.40
C PRO A 150 36.03 20.53 -15.65
N SER A 151 37.34 20.54 -15.83
CA SER A 151 38.28 21.51 -15.25
C SER A 151 38.97 22.33 -16.35
N ASN A 152 39.66 23.40 -15.92
CA ASN A 152 40.44 24.28 -16.80
C ASN A 152 39.61 24.85 -17.97
N VAL A 153 38.37 25.23 -17.68
CA VAL A 153 37.52 25.92 -18.66
C VAL A 153 38.14 27.28 -18.99
N ALA A 154 38.43 27.50 -20.26
CA ALA A 154 38.96 28.76 -20.78
C ALA A 154 37.98 29.33 -21.81
N VAL A 155 37.70 30.63 -21.69
CA VAL A 155 36.79 31.38 -22.56
C VAL A 155 37.58 32.52 -23.19
N THR A 156 37.64 32.57 -24.51
CA THR A 156 38.42 33.58 -25.25
C THR A 156 37.62 34.16 -26.40
N GLN A 157 37.66 35.48 -26.55
CA GLN A 157 37.05 36.17 -27.69
C GLN A 157 37.92 36.00 -28.95
N GLN A 158 37.27 35.81 -30.09
CA GLN A 158 37.88 35.72 -31.42
C GLN A 158 37.27 36.79 -32.33
N GLY A 159 38.10 37.43 -33.17
CA GLY A 159 37.69 38.53 -34.03
C GLY A 159 37.95 39.91 -33.42
N THR A 160 37.10 40.91 -33.70
CA THR A 160 37.31 42.29 -33.21
C THR A 160 36.86 42.43 -31.76
N THR A 161 37.74 42.83 -30.84
CA THR A 161 37.35 42.96 -29.43
C THR A 161 36.18 43.92 -29.22
N GLY A 162 35.22 43.53 -28.39
CA GLY A 162 34.06 44.34 -28.00
C GLY A 162 34.01 44.59 -26.49
N SER A 163 32.81 44.81 -25.95
CA SER A 163 32.57 45.05 -24.52
C SER A 163 31.39 44.24 -23.95
N THR A 164 30.94 43.20 -24.66
CA THR A 164 29.81 42.38 -24.25
C THR A 164 30.27 41.28 -23.31
N GLU A 165 29.53 41.11 -22.20
CA GLU A 165 29.80 40.06 -21.23
C GLU A 165 29.21 38.71 -21.67
N TYR A 166 30.05 37.67 -21.61
CA TYR A 166 29.63 36.29 -21.80
C TYR A 166 30.12 35.44 -20.64
N SER A 167 29.34 34.42 -20.26
CA SER A 167 29.71 33.41 -19.28
C SER A 167 29.33 32.04 -19.76
N TYR A 168 30.15 31.05 -19.44
CA TYR A 168 29.94 29.66 -19.82
C TYR A 168 30.25 28.71 -18.67
N ARG A 169 29.55 27.58 -18.67
CA ARG A 169 29.80 26.41 -17.84
C ARG A 169 29.74 25.16 -18.69
N ILE A 170 30.56 24.17 -18.34
CA ILE A 170 30.64 22.90 -19.06
C ILE A 170 30.38 21.75 -18.10
N SER A 171 29.51 20.83 -18.48
CA SER A 171 29.35 19.53 -17.81
C SER A 171 29.80 18.42 -18.76
N ALA A 172 30.29 17.33 -18.20
CA ALA A 172 30.51 16.08 -18.93
C ALA A 172 29.32 15.15 -18.71
N PHE A 173 29.02 14.27 -19.67
CA PHE A 173 28.07 13.20 -19.48
C PHE A 173 28.65 11.86 -19.89
N ASN A 174 28.12 10.79 -19.33
CA ASN A 174 28.32 9.41 -19.78
C ASN A 174 26.96 8.79 -20.10
N GLU A 175 26.93 7.49 -20.37
CA GLU A 175 25.68 6.77 -20.68
C GLU A 175 24.65 6.80 -19.53
N THR A 176 25.08 7.06 -18.29
CA THR A 176 24.19 7.00 -17.10
C THR A 176 23.66 8.37 -16.69
N GLY A 177 24.53 9.38 -16.66
CA GLY A 177 24.29 10.65 -15.99
C GLY A 177 25.12 11.81 -16.51
N GLU A 178 24.97 12.95 -15.86
CA GLU A 178 25.67 14.20 -16.17
C GLU A 178 26.38 14.72 -14.91
N THR A 179 27.58 15.29 -15.08
CA THR A 179 28.33 15.86 -13.96
C THR A 179 27.71 17.18 -13.49
N THR A 180 27.99 17.57 -12.25
CA THR A 180 27.91 18.99 -11.87
C THR A 180 28.66 19.82 -12.91
N ALA A 181 28.06 20.93 -13.35
CA ALA A 181 28.70 21.83 -14.30
C ALA A 181 29.93 22.51 -13.67
N SER A 182 30.89 22.88 -14.50
CA SER A 182 32.07 23.62 -14.08
C SER A 182 31.71 24.94 -13.37
N THR A 183 32.68 25.52 -12.67
CA THR A 183 32.59 26.93 -12.28
C THR A 183 32.37 27.79 -13.52
N ALA A 184 31.53 28.82 -13.38
CA ALA A 184 31.32 29.80 -14.44
C ALA A 184 32.62 30.50 -14.80
N VAL A 185 32.90 30.64 -16.09
CA VAL A 185 34.02 31.41 -16.62
C VAL A 185 33.47 32.47 -17.55
N SER A 186 33.84 33.72 -17.28
CA SER A 186 33.27 34.88 -17.97
C SER A 186 34.35 35.75 -18.61
N ILE A 187 33.96 36.43 -19.69
CA ILE A 187 34.74 37.46 -20.39
C ILE A 187 33.90 38.73 -20.50
N SER A 188 34.54 39.90 -20.52
CA SER A 188 33.87 41.21 -20.67
C SER A 188 34.19 41.92 -21.97
N ASN A 189 35.02 41.31 -22.81
CA ASN A 189 35.53 41.88 -24.05
C ASN A 189 34.92 41.23 -25.30
N GLY A 190 33.78 40.56 -25.16
CA GLY A 190 33.09 39.86 -26.23
C GLY A 190 32.49 40.79 -27.28
N ASN A 191 32.30 40.26 -28.49
CA ASN A 191 31.61 40.94 -29.58
C ASN A 191 30.13 41.19 -29.25
N GLU A 192 29.55 42.29 -29.71
CA GLU A 192 28.11 42.55 -29.55
C GLU A 192 27.25 41.60 -30.40
N THR A 193 27.70 41.30 -31.61
CA THR A 193 27.09 40.31 -32.50
C THR A 193 28.08 39.18 -32.73
N LEU A 194 27.64 37.94 -32.52
CA LEU A 194 28.44 36.74 -32.78
C LEU A 194 28.11 36.18 -34.17
N ASP A 195 29.16 35.76 -34.90
CA ASP A 195 29.11 35.15 -36.22
C ASP A 195 30.30 34.19 -36.43
N THR A 196 30.58 33.76 -37.65
CA THR A 196 31.67 32.81 -37.96
C THR A 196 33.08 33.42 -37.85
N THR A 197 33.20 34.75 -37.82
CA THR A 197 34.46 35.51 -37.70
C THR A 197 34.63 36.09 -36.30
N ASN A 198 33.53 36.56 -35.70
CA ASN A 198 33.45 37.15 -34.37
C ASN A 198 32.73 36.17 -33.44
N TYR A 199 33.45 35.36 -32.68
CA TYR A 199 32.84 34.32 -31.85
C TYR A 199 33.54 34.20 -30.50
N VAL A 200 32.94 33.45 -29.58
CA VAL A 200 33.60 33.08 -28.32
C VAL A 200 34.06 31.63 -28.42
N GLU A 201 35.35 31.39 -28.20
CA GLU A 201 35.91 30.04 -28.13
C GLU A 201 35.96 29.59 -26.67
N VAL A 202 35.44 28.38 -26.42
CA VAL A 202 35.39 27.77 -25.10
C VAL A 202 36.13 26.44 -25.16
N THR A 203 37.11 26.23 -24.28
CA THR A 203 37.92 24.99 -24.23
C THR A 203 38.04 24.49 -22.80
N TRP A 204 38.28 23.19 -22.62
CA TRP A 204 38.43 22.55 -21.31
C TRP A 204 39.29 21.28 -21.40
N ASP A 205 39.67 20.73 -20.25
CA ASP A 205 40.35 19.43 -20.21
C ASP A 205 39.40 18.28 -20.51
N ALA A 206 39.87 17.30 -21.30
CA ALA A 206 39.12 16.09 -21.56
C ALA A 206 38.92 15.26 -20.27
N VAL A 207 37.68 14.95 -19.95
CA VAL A 207 37.27 14.09 -18.84
C VAL A 207 37.33 12.63 -19.27
N THR A 208 38.07 11.81 -18.54
CA THR A 208 38.17 10.37 -18.80
C THR A 208 36.81 9.69 -18.55
N GLY A 209 36.34 8.91 -19.52
CA GLY A 209 35.05 8.21 -19.46
C GLY A 209 33.83 9.05 -19.84
N ALA A 210 34.01 10.30 -20.26
CA ALA A 210 32.93 11.12 -20.81
C ALA A 210 32.59 10.68 -22.24
N SER A 211 31.30 10.56 -22.53
CA SER A 211 30.76 10.36 -23.88
C SER A 211 30.69 11.69 -24.65
N GLY A 212 30.55 12.81 -23.94
CA GLY A 212 30.52 14.15 -24.50
C GLY A 212 30.35 15.22 -23.43
N TYR A 213 30.06 16.45 -23.86
CA TYR A 213 29.90 17.61 -22.99
C TYR A 213 28.67 18.43 -23.37
N ASN A 214 27.95 18.91 -22.36
CA ASN A 214 26.92 19.92 -22.55
C ASN A 214 27.49 21.30 -22.25
N VAL A 215 27.24 22.23 -23.16
CA VAL A 215 27.68 23.62 -23.05
C VAL A 215 26.51 24.46 -22.59
N TYR A 216 26.70 25.18 -21.48
CA TYR A 216 25.76 26.15 -20.95
C TYR A 216 26.36 27.54 -21.04
N GLY A 217 25.59 28.54 -21.44
CA GLY A 217 26.14 29.89 -21.44
C GLY A 217 25.24 31.02 -21.93
N ARG A 218 25.93 32.18 -22.03
CA ARG A 218 25.56 33.54 -22.48
C ARG A 218 24.75 34.43 -21.53
N THR A 219 25.47 35.21 -20.73
CA THR A 219 24.95 36.29 -19.86
C THR A 219 24.42 37.54 -20.60
N SER A 220 24.81 37.77 -21.85
CA SER A 220 24.41 38.97 -22.63
C SER A 220 22.95 39.01 -23.09
N THR A 221 22.25 37.87 -23.09
CA THR A 221 20.86 37.78 -23.55
C THR A 221 19.83 38.04 -22.45
N GLY A 222 20.28 38.21 -21.20
CA GLY A 222 19.42 38.38 -20.03
C GLY A 222 18.86 37.10 -19.41
N TYR A 223 19.16 35.92 -19.98
CA TYR A 223 18.67 34.62 -19.50
C TYR A 223 19.63 33.87 -18.56
N GLY A 224 20.83 34.39 -18.32
CA GLY A 224 21.87 33.71 -17.54
C GLY A 224 22.55 32.57 -18.32
N GLU A 225 23.11 31.60 -17.61
CA GLU A 225 23.73 30.41 -18.20
C GLU A 225 22.66 29.33 -18.42
N VAL A 226 22.27 29.10 -19.68
CA VAL A 226 21.29 28.07 -20.06
C VAL A 226 21.89 27.16 -21.12
N TYR A 227 21.30 25.98 -21.32
CA TYR A 227 21.80 25.01 -22.30
C TYR A 227 21.83 25.60 -23.73
N LEU A 228 22.99 25.50 -24.36
CA LEU A 228 23.24 25.87 -25.75
C LEU A 228 23.23 24.64 -26.65
N THR A 229 24.16 23.72 -26.40
CA THR A 229 24.39 22.58 -27.30
C THR A 229 25.17 21.45 -26.61
N THR A 230 25.26 20.31 -27.30
CA THR A 230 26.11 19.17 -26.94
C THR A 230 27.28 19.10 -27.92
N VAL A 231 28.48 18.88 -27.40
CA VAL A 231 29.69 18.65 -28.20
C VAL A 231 30.38 17.35 -27.79
N TYR A 232 31.04 16.70 -28.75
CA TYR A 232 31.77 15.44 -28.56
C TYR A 232 33.29 15.63 -28.58
N THR A 233 33.73 16.89 -28.45
CA THR A 233 35.13 17.32 -28.36
C THR A 233 35.27 18.26 -27.17
N ASN A 234 36.50 18.51 -26.71
CA ASN A 234 36.77 19.38 -25.55
C ASN A 234 36.90 20.88 -25.91
N SER A 235 36.17 21.29 -26.94
CA SER A 235 36.14 22.67 -27.44
C SER A 235 34.80 22.98 -28.08
N TYR A 236 34.35 24.23 -27.97
CA TYR A 236 33.15 24.75 -28.59
C TYR A 236 33.37 26.18 -29.10
N LYS A 237 32.75 26.51 -30.24
CA LYS A 237 32.80 27.83 -30.86
C LYS A 237 31.41 28.42 -30.89
N ASP A 238 31.24 29.50 -30.13
CA ASP A 238 29.95 30.13 -29.94
C ASP A 238 29.74 31.25 -30.97
N THR A 239 29.10 30.91 -32.09
CA THR A 239 28.95 31.81 -33.25
C THR A 239 27.61 32.55 -33.28
N GLY A 240 26.90 32.66 -32.16
CA GLY A 240 25.57 33.28 -32.14
C GLY A 240 24.42 32.35 -32.51
N ALA A 241 24.68 31.22 -33.20
CA ALA A 241 23.68 30.47 -33.95
C ALA A 241 22.81 29.48 -33.12
N ASP A 242 23.32 28.95 -32.01
CA ASP A 242 22.60 27.96 -31.21
C ASP A 242 21.34 28.53 -30.55
N THR A 243 20.29 27.71 -30.49
CA THR A 243 19.01 28.08 -29.88
C THR A 243 19.05 27.82 -28.38
N LEU A 244 18.88 28.86 -27.58
CA LEU A 244 18.86 28.78 -26.12
C LEU A 244 17.68 27.93 -25.62
N THR A 245 17.97 26.96 -24.76
CA THR A 245 16.95 26.18 -24.04
C THR A 245 16.83 26.69 -22.61
N THR A 246 15.97 27.69 -22.38
CA THR A 246 15.82 28.38 -21.08
C THR A 246 15.27 27.51 -19.96
N THR A 247 14.74 26.34 -20.29
CA THR A 247 14.22 25.35 -19.32
C THR A 247 15.27 24.33 -18.87
N LYS A 248 16.46 24.30 -19.48
CA LYS A 248 17.56 23.39 -19.10
C LYS A 248 18.72 24.18 -18.51
N LEU A 249 18.79 24.17 -17.18
CA LEU A 249 19.82 24.84 -16.40
C LEU A 249 21.08 23.95 -16.23
N PRO A 250 22.25 24.54 -15.93
CA PRO A 250 23.46 23.80 -15.60
C PRO A 250 23.23 22.86 -14.42
N PRO A 251 23.64 21.58 -14.49
CA PRO A 251 23.46 20.64 -13.38
C PRO A 251 24.28 21.08 -12.16
N GLU A 252 23.68 20.96 -10.98
CA GLU A 252 24.32 21.28 -9.70
C GLU A 252 24.91 20.04 -9.03
N GLY A 253 24.45 18.85 -9.41
CA GLY A 253 24.92 17.57 -8.89
C GLY A 253 25.46 16.64 -9.96
N ASN A 254 26.34 15.71 -9.54
CA ASN A 254 26.92 14.70 -10.41
C ASN A 254 26.14 13.37 -10.29
N THR A 255 25.48 12.97 -11.36
CA THR A 255 24.67 11.73 -11.43
C THR A 255 25.35 10.61 -12.24
N THR A 256 26.56 10.85 -12.76
CA THR A 256 27.30 9.89 -13.62
C THR A 256 27.69 8.59 -12.91
N GLY A 257 27.78 8.63 -11.58
CA GLY A 257 28.03 7.46 -10.73
C GLY A 257 26.76 6.74 -10.28
N GLY A 258 25.63 6.97 -10.95
CA GLY A 258 24.33 6.45 -10.57
C GLY A 258 23.52 7.48 -9.77
N ILE A 259 22.27 7.66 -10.16
CA ILE A 259 21.33 8.54 -9.47
C ILE A 259 21.03 8.03 -8.05
N ILE A 260 20.87 8.93 -7.08
CA ILE A 260 20.37 8.58 -5.75
C ILE A 260 18.89 8.93 -5.72
N ALA A 261 18.02 7.93 -5.58
CA ALA A 261 16.57 8.09 -5.56
C ALA A 261 15.92 7.18 -4.51
N LYS A 262 14.74 7.57 -4.00
CA LYS A 262 14.01 6.79 -2.98
C LYS A 262 13.33 5.56 -3.57
N GLY A 263 12.83 5.66 -4.79
CA GLY A 263 12.12 4.57 -5.46
C GLY A 263 11.75 4.91 -6.90
N GLY A 264 11.09 3.96 -7.55
CA GLY A 264 10.70 4.09 -8.94
C GLY A 264 9.82 2.96 -9.46
N ILE A 265 9.46 3.05 -10.73
CA ILE A 265 8.71 2.03 -11.47
C ILE A 265 9.27 1.88 -12.88
N PHE A 266 9.00 0.74 -13.52
CA PHE A 266 9.26 0.54 -14.95
C PHE A 266 7.94 0.51 -15.73
N THR A 267 7.75 1.47 -16.63
CA THR A 267 6.57 1.56 -17.51
C THR A 267 6.91 2.38 -18.75
N LEU A 268 6.08 2.32 -19.81
CA LEU A 268 6.33 3.03 -21.07
C LEU A 268 7.74 2.72 -21.65
N SER A 269 8.27 1.52 -21.36
CA SER A 269 9.63 1.09 -21.69
C SER A 269 10.77 1.92 -21.08
N ARG A 270 10.53 2.56 -19.93
CA ARG A 270 11.45 3.45 -19.22
C ARG A 270 11.33 3.25 -17.71
N GLN A 271 12.37 3.60 -16.98
CA GLN A 271 12.30 3.80 -15.54
C GLN A 271 11.80 5.21 -15.23
N PHE A 272 10.94 5.33 -14.23
CA PHE A 272 10.58 6.59 -13.60
C PHE A 272 11.02 6.54 -12.15
N VAL A 273 11.70 7.57 -11.66
CA VAL A 273 12.24 7.58 -10.28
C VAL A 273 11.98 8.92 -9.59
N TYR A 274 11.81 8.87 -8.28
CA TYR A 274 11.43 10.01 -7.45
C TYR A 274 12.24 10.08 -6.15
N GLY A 275 12.12 11.21 -5.44
CA GLY A 275 12.87 11.45 -4.20
C GLY A 275 14.37 11.49 -4.45
N VAL A 276 14.79 12.32 -5.40
CA VAL A 276 16.15 12.33 -5.93
C VAL A 276 17.08 13.24 -5.13
N THR A 277 18.32 12.82 -4.92
CA THR A 277 19.41 13.64 -4.36
C THR A 277 20.53 13.79 -5.37
N GLU A 278 20.94 15.02 -5.68
CA GLU A 278 22.05 15.32 -6.60
C GLU A 278 23.06 16.24 -5.91
N GLY A 279 24.35 15.88 -5.89
CA GLY A 279 25.39 16.74 -5.31
C GLY A 279 25.21 17.10 -3.82
N GLY A 280 24.34 16.39 -3.10
CA GLY A 280 23.95 16.68 -1.71
C GLY A 280 22.63 17.44 -1.55
N THR A 281 22.03 17.92 -2.64
CA THR A 281 20.74 18.62 -2.64
C THR A 281 19.60 17.63 -2.88
N TYR A 282 18.58 17.67 -2.02
CA TYR A 282 17.37 16.88 -2.16
C TYR A 282 16.33 17.60 -3.03
N TYR A 283 15.82 16.94 -4.07
CA TYR A 283 14.81 17.45 -5.00
C TYR A 283 13.46 16.73 -4.78
N PRO A 284 12.61 17.18 -3.83
CA PRO A 284 11.40 16.47 -3.41
C PRO A 284 10.30 16.40 -4.48
N THR A 285 10.32 17.29 -5.47
CA THR A 285 9.28 17.39 -6.51
C THR A 285 9.73 16.87 -7.87
N ARG A 286 10.97 16.38 -7.97
CA ARG A 286 11.56 15.98 -9.24
C ARG A 286 11.19 14.55 -9.58
N LEU A 287 10.58 14.37 -10.76
CA LEU A 287 10.36 13.07 -11.38
C LEU A 287 11.35 12.90 -12.52
N TYR A 288 12.25 11.94 -12.39
CA TYR A 288 13.15 11.52 -13.46
C TYR A 288 12.49 10.45 -14.32
N TYR A 289 12.84 10.44 -15.60
CA TYR A 289 12.53 9.37 -16.53
C TYR A 289 13.79 8.96 -17.29
N SER A 290 13.99 7.66 -17.47
CA SER A 290 15.13 7.16 -18.21
C SER A 290 14.91 7.23 -19.73
N GLY A 291 15.97 6.88 -20.46
CA GLY A 291 15.91 6.45 -21.84
C GLY A 291 15.11 5.17 -22.03
N THR A 292 14.86 4.84 -23.30
CA THR A 292 14.26 3.56 -23.70
C THR A 292 15.32 2.58 -24.14
N LEU A 293 14.90 1.34 -24.38
CA LEU A 293 15.77 0.30 -24.90
C LEU A 293 17.02 0.16 -24.03
N ASP A 294 18.21 0.19 -24.61
CA ASP A 294 19.46 -0.09 -23.91
C ASP A 294 19.89 1.03 -22.96
N PHE A 295 19.12 2.13 -22.94
CA PHE A 295 19.33 3.28 -22.08
C PHE A 295 18.31 3.34 -20.92
N VAL A 296 17.80 2.20 -20.47
CA VAL A 296 16.85 2.13 -19.33
C VAL A 296 17.45 2.61 -18.02
N ASP A 297 18.78 2.68 -17.90
CA ASP A 297 19.52 3.22 -16.77
C ASP A 297 20.16 4.59 -17.07
N SER A 298 19.86 5.17 -18.23
CA SER A 298 20.29 6.52 -18.61
C SER A 298 19.25 7.56 -18.24
N PHE A 299 19.61 8.51 -17.38
CA PHE A 299 18.75 9.61 -16.97
C PHE A 299 19.10 10.95 -17.65
N VAL A 300 19.88 10.89 -18.74
CA VAL A 300 20.37 12.05 -19.50
C VAL A 300 19.51 12.27 -20.74
N GLY A 301 19.26 13.54 -21.07
CA GLY A 301 18.53 13.93 -22.28
C GLY A 301 19.34 13.78 -23.57
N GLY A 302 18.78 14.27 -24.68
CA GLY A 302 19.41 14.16 -25.99
C GLY A 302 19.27 12.76 -26.58
N GLU A 303 20.38 12.19 -27.04
CA GLU A 303 20.40 10.89 -27.73
C GLU A 303 20.00 9.70 -26.84
N PHE A 304 20.22 9.79 -25.53
CA PHE A 304 19.83 8.74 -24.58
C PHE A 304 18.34 8.78 -24.22
N GLY A 305 17.67 9.91 -24.47
CA GLY A 305 16.22 10.05 -24.34
C GLY A 305 15.68 10.13 -22.90
N GLY A 306 16.52 10.24 -21.88
CA GLY A 306 16.12 10.47 -20.49
C GLY A 306 15.85 11.94 -20.17
N GLY A 307 15.59 12.24 -18.90
CA GLY A 307 15.39 13.61 -18.42
C GLY A 307 14.61 13.65 -17.12
N TRP A 308 14.12 14.84 -16.78
CA TRP A 308 13.35 15.06 -15.57
C TRP A 308 12.32 16.18 -15.74
N VAL A 309 11.35 16.22 -14.84
CA VAL A 309 10.40 17.33 -14.68
C VAL A 309 10.17 17.60 -13.20
N ASP A 310 10.06 18.87 -12.82
CA ASP A 310 9.63 19.26 -11.48
C ASP A 310 8.10 19.40 -11.44
N ILE A 311 7.45 18.63 -10.56
CA ILE A 311 6.00 18.61 -10.41
C ILE A 311 5.61 19.63 -9.34
N TYR A 312 5.32 20.85 -9.80
CA TYR A 312 4.95 21.99 -8.95
C TYR A 312 5.96 22.20 -7.80
N SER A 313 7.16 22.65 -8.15
CA SER A 313 8.22 22.98 -7.19
C SER A 313 7.80 24.06 -6.19
N ASN A 314 8.36 24.03 -4.97
CA ASN A 314 8.16 25.05 -3.91
C ASN A 314 6.72 25.19 -3.38
N ASP A 315 5.89 24.14 -3.49
CA ASP A 315 4.50 24.13 -2.99
C ASP A 315 4.33 23.42 -1.62
N GLY A 316 5.44 23.07 -0.97
CA GLY A 316 5.47 22.38 0.33
C GLY A 316 5.18 20.87 0.25
N GLY A 317 5.00 20.31 -0.95
CA GLY A 317 4.77 18.89 -1.17
C GLY A 317 6.00 18.14 -1.67
N GLU A 318 6.06 16.84 -1.36
CA GLU A 318 7.09 15.91 -1.84
C GLU A 318 6.42 14.72 -2.55
N ILE A 319 7.02 14.22 -3.63
CA ILE A 319 6.60 12.97 -4.26
C ILE A 319 6.90 11.81 -3.33
N VAL A 320 5.86 11.05 -2.97
CA VAL A 320 5.97 9.90 -2.06
C VAL A 320 5.79 8.58 -2.76
N ASP A 321 5.02 8.54 -3.85
CA ASP A 321 4.68 7.31 -4.58
C ASP A 321 4.39 7.61 -6.05
N ILE A 322 4.66 6.63 -6.92
CA ILE A 322 4.32 6.67 -8.34
C ILE A 322 3.84 5.30 -8.82
N GLU A 323 2.80 5.29 -9.64
CA GLU A 323 2.26 4.04 -10.20
C GLU A 323 1.94 4.20 -11.69
N PRO A 324 2.14 3.16 -12.51
CA PRO A 324 1.76 3.19 -13.90
C PRO A 324 0.24 3.17 -14.02
N PHE A 325 -0.29 4.04 -14.88
CA PHE A 325 -1.72 4.11 -15.14
C PHE A 325 -1.97 4.52 -16.60
N GLN A 326 -2.51 3.57 -17.37
CA GLN A 326 -2.80 3.73 -18.80
C GLN A 326 -1.56 4.21 -19.59
N ASP A 327 -1.65 5.39 -20.23
CA ASP A 327 -0.62 6.01 -21.06
C ASP A 327 0.38 6.90 -20.27
N GLY A 328 0.34 6.83 -18.94
CA GLY A 328 1.15 7.69 -18.09
C GLY A 328 1.50 7.08 -16.73
N VAL A 329 1.94 7.98 -15.86
CA VAL A 329 2.33 7.68 -14.48
C VAL A 329 1.52 8.59 -13.56
N LEU A 330 0.79 7.99 -12.61
CA LEU A 330 0.21 8.76 -11.51
C LEU A 330 1.30 9.03 -10.47
N VAL A 331 1.29 10.26 -9.97
CA VAL A 331 2.30 10.77 -9.04
C VAL A 331 1.58 11.30 -7.80
N TRP A 332 1.77 10.61 -6.68
CA TRP A 332 1.30 11.07 -5.38
C TRP A 332 2.35 11.96 -4.76
N LYS A 333 1.97 13.21 -4.52
CA LYS A 333 2.66 14.08 -3.58
C LYS A 333 2.00 13.99 -2.21
N THR A 334 2.68 14.43 -1.16
CA THR A 334 2.09 14.57 0.19
C THR A 334 0.87 15.49 0.22
N ASN A 335 0.76 16.42 -0.74
CA ASN A 335 -0.28 17.47 -0.81
C ASN A 335 -1.16 17.40 -2.08
N GLY A 336 -1.06 16.35 -2.89
CA GLY A 336 -1.84 16.28 -4.13
C GLY A 336 -1.56 15.04 -4.96
N LEU A 337 -2.36 14.87 -6.01
CA LEU A 337 -2.25 13.80 -6.99
C LEU A 337 -2.19 14.38 -8.41
N PHE A 338 -1.23 13.91 -9.18
CA PHE A 338 -0.93 14.38 -10.53
C PHE A 338 -0.76 13.21 -11.49
N LYS A 339 -0.85 13.47 -12.79
CA LYS A 339 -0.51 12.52 -13.86
C LYS A 339 0.60 13.12 -14.72
N PHE A 340 1.68 12.37 -14.87
CA PHE A 340 2.70 12.59 -15.88
C PHE A 340 2.39 11.75 -17.13
N TYR A 341 2.59 12.31 -18.31
CA TYR A 341 2.47 11.60 -19.59
C TYR A 341 3.31 12.29 -20.66
N PHE A 342 3.56 11.60 -21.77
CA PHE A 342 4.15 12.22 -22.96
C PHE A 342 3.06 12.62 -23.94
N THR A 343 3.17 13.83 -24.50
CA THR A 343 2.31 14.28 -25.60
C THR A 343 2.56 13.48 -26.88
N SER A 344 1.70 13.63 -27.89
CA SER A 344 1.90 13.00 -29.20
C SER A 344 3.21 13.40 -29.89
N SER A 345 3.78 14.56 -29.53
CA SER A 345 5.09 15.02 -29.98
C SER A 345 6.26 14.48 -29.14
N GLY A 346 6.00 13.60 -28.17
CA GLY A 346 7.00 13.03 -27.26
C GLY A 346 7.48 13.96 -26.14
N LEU A 347 6.87 15.15 -25.99
CA LEU A 347 7.24 16.09 -24.93
C LEU A 347 6.56 15.72 -23.60
N PRO A 348 7.25 15.86 -22.45
CA PRO A 348 6.67 15.61 -21.15
C PRO A 348 5.56 16.61 -20.83
N ALA A 349 4.46 16.13 -20.24
CA ALA A 349 3.31 16.93 -19.82
C ALA A 349 2.78 16.46 -18.46
N LEU A 350 2.13 17.39 -17.75
CA LEU A 350 1.55 17.17 -16.43
C LEU A 350 0.07 17.54 -16.42
N LYS A 351 -0.73 16.77 -15.67
CA LYS A 351 -2.14 17.05 -15.39
C LYS A 351 -2.39 16.94 -13.88
N GLU A 352 -2.95 17.99 -13.30
CA GLU A 352 -3.42 17.96 -11.91
C GLU A 352 -4.73 17.19 -11.81
N ILE A 353 -4.86 16.31 -10.80
CA ILE A 353 -6.09 15.56 -10.51
C ILE A 353 -6.78 16.17 -9.30
N THR A 354 -6.05 16.33 -8.18
CA THR A 354 -6.56 16.97 -6.97
C THR A 354 -5.44 17.49 -6.08
N ARG A 355 -5.74 18.50 -5.27
CA ARG A 355 -4.89 19.04 -4.19
C ARG A 355 -5.50 18.92 -2.79
N SER A 356 -6.67 18.28 -2.68
CA SER A 356 -7.36 18.18 -1.38
C SER A 356 -6.75 17.11 -0.46
N HIS A 357 -6.03 16.15 -1.03
CA HIS A 357 -5.35 15.07 -0.32
C HIS A 357 -4.18 14.54 -1.17
N GLY A 358 -3.23 13.89 -0.50
CA GLY A 358 -2.03 13.32 -1.11
C GLY A 358 -1.72 11.92 -0.56
N GLY A 359 -0.63 11.32 -1.04
CA GLY A 359 -0.14 10.02 -0.58
C GLY A 359 0.65 10.11 0.72
N VAL A 360 1.00 8.95 1.29
CA VAL A 360 1.76 8.83 2.56
C VAL A 360 3.10 8.11 2.48
N SER A 361 3.27 7.19 1.52
CA SER A 361 4.36 6.23 1.47
C SER A 361 4.56 5.73 0.05
N GLY A 362 5.79 5.32 -0.30
CA GLY A 362 6.13 4.70 -1.60
C GLY A 362 5.61 3.29 -1.80
N ARG A 363 4.96 2.73 -0.78
CA ARG A 363 4.26 1.44 -0.84
C ARG A 363 2.79 1.63 -0.46
N GLY A 364 2.29 2.85 -0.65
CA GLY A 364 0.99 3.31 -0.18
C GLY A 364 -0.13 3.06 -1.18
N ALA A 365 0.18 2.73 -2.43
CA ALA A 365 -0.77 2.47 -3.49
C ALA A 365 -0.67 1.04 -4.03
N GLN A 366 -1.79 0.51 -4.54
CA GLN A 366 -1.86 -0.76 -5.28
C GLN A 366 -2.83 -0.65 -6.46
N LYS A 367 -2.40 -1.19 -7.59
CA LYS A 367 -3.26 -1.40 -8.75
C LYS A 367 -4.30 -2.47 -8.42
N THR A 368 -5.56 -2.15 -8.63
CA THR A 368 -6.71 -3.02 -8.36
C THR A 368 -7.65 -2.99 -9.56
N GLU A 369 -7.64 -4.07 -10.34
CA GLU A 369 -8.40 -4.16 -11.59
C GLU A 369 -8.08 -2.98 -12.54
N ASN A 370 -9.03 -2.05 -12.75
CA ASN A 370 -8.86 -0.87 -13.60
C ASN A 370 -8.50 0.41 -12.82
N ASP A 371 -8.54 0.36 -11.50
CA ASP A 371 -8.35 1.50 -10.60
C ASP A 371 -7.08 1.34 -9.75
N ILE A 372 -6.70 2.38 -9.02
CA ILE A 372 -5.67 2.30 -7.99
C ILE A 372 -6.30 2.64 -6.65
N ILE A 373 -6.06 1.78 -5.65
CA ILE A 373 -6.42 2.03 -4.25
C ILE A 373 -5.16 2.48 -3.54
N TYR A 374 -5.25 3.57 -2.78
CA TYR A 374 -4.11 4.10 -2.04
C TYR A 374 -4.48 4.63 -0.66
N VAL A 375 -3.51 4.59 0.25
CA VAL A 375 -3.60 5.23 1.55
C VAL A 375 -3.07 6.67 1.42
N GLY A 376 -3.89 7.63 1.80
CA GLY A 376 -3.57 9.05 1.78
C GLY A 376 -3.86 9.73 3.11
N GLN A 377 -3.69 11.05 3.12
CA GLN A 377 -4.04 11.90 4.26
C GLN A 377 -5.18 12.83 3.92
N LYS A 378 -6.17 12.89 4.80
CA LYS A 378 -7.30 13.82 4.72
C LYS A 378 -7.70 14.22 6.13
N ASP A 379 -7.93 15.51 6.37
CA ASP A 379 -8.42 16.04 7.65
C ASP A 379 -7.60 15.56 8.88
N ASN A 380 -6.26 15.53 8.75
CA ASN A 380 -5.31 15.07 9.78
C ASN A 380 -5.38 13.57 10.17
N ARG A 381 -6.15 12.75 9.46
CA ARG A 381 -6.20 11.28 9.63
C ARG A 381 -5.74 10.55 8.37
N LEU A 382 -5.55 9.24 8.48
CA LEU A 382 -5.44 8.40 7.28
C LEU A 382 -6.81 8.28 6.60
N ALA A 383 -6.78 8.16 5.28
CA ALA A 383 -7.94 7.82 4.48
C ALA A 383 -7.52 6.86 3.36
N VAL A 384 -8.35 5.86 3.07
CA VAL A 384 -8.15 5.00 1.91
C VAL A 384 -9.02 5.53 0.79
N MET A 385 -8.37 5.80 -0.34
CA MET A 385 -8.95 6.44 -1.50
C MET A 385 -8.80 5.54 -2.71
N THR A 386 -9.72 5.64 -3.65
CA THR A 386 -9.57 5.08 -5.00
C THR A 386 -9.27 6.22 -5.96
N VAL A 387 -8.48 5.96 -7.01
CA VAL A 387 -8.39 6.81 -8.20
C VAL A 387 -8.63 5.96 -9.44
N GLY A 388 -9.53 6.44 -10.29
CA GLY A 388 -10.00 5.71 -11.45
C GLY A 388 -10.71 6.63 -12.44
N GLN A 389 -11.07 6.07 -13.59
CA GLN A 389 -11.93 6.78 -14.55
C GLN A 389 -13.35 6.83 -14.01
N GLN A 390 -14.03 7.97 -14.19
CA GLN A 390 -15.43 8.07 -13.80
C GLN A 390 -16.36 7.72 -14.97
N GLU A 391 -17.24 6.74 -14.76
CA GLU A 391 -18.29 6.40 -15.72
C GLU A 391 -19.17 7.62 -16.07
N ASN A 392 -19.54 7.73 -17.34
CA ASN A 392 -20.43 8.76 -17.90
C ASN A 392 -19.91 10.21 -17.94
N TYR A 393 -18.60 10.44 -17.77
CA TYR A 393 -17.98 11.75 -18.05
C TYR A 393 -17.28 11.75 -19.42
N VAL A 394 -17.45 12.84 -20.17
CA VAL A 394 -16.80 13.02 -21.47
C VAL A 394 -15.33 13.38 -21.28
N GLY A 395 -14.45 12.62 -21.92
CA GLY A 395 -13.00 12.74 -21.78
C GLY A 395 -12.53 12.05 -20.51
N ASP A 396 -11.44 11.29 -20.60
CA ASP A 396 -10.85 10.45 -19.54
C ASP A 396 -10.50 11.25 -18.27
N GLN A 397 -11.53 11.60 -17.49
CA GLN A 397 -11.41 12.35 -16.24
C GLN A 397 -11.19 11.36 -15.11
N LEU A 398 -10.03 11.53 -14.48
CA LEU A 398 -9.67 10.80 -13.27
C LEU A 398 -10.28 11.48 -12.07
N ARG A 399 -10.91 10.69 -11.19
CA ARG A 399 -11.45 11.19 -9.92
C ARG A 399 -11.03 10.31 -8.77
N THR A 400 -11.06 10.92 -7.59
CA THR A 400 -10.72 10.25 -6.33
C THR A 400 -11.93 10.12 -5.43
N ASN A 401 -12.16 8.95 -4.84
CA ASN A 401 -13.24 8.72 -3.89
C ASN A 401 -12.72 8.08 -2.60
N GLU A 402 -13.29 8.45 -1.45
CA GLU A 402 -12.92 7.83 -0.16
C GLU A 402 -13.73 6.55 0.06
N VAL A 403 -13.03 5.44 0.31
CA VAL A 403 -13.62 4.12 0.57
C VAL A 403 -13.52 3.70 2.04
N SER A 404 -12.71 4.39 2.85
CA SER A 404 -12.52 4.10 4.29
C SER A 404 -13.57 4.74 5.22
N ILE A 405 -14.70 5.24 4.70
CA ILE A 405 -15.66 6.04 5.50
C ILE A 405 -16.16 5.27 6.73
N PHE A 406 -16.41 3.96 6.61
CA PHE A 406 -16.92 3.16 7.72
C PHE A 406 -15.92 2.86 8.84
N ILE A 407 -14.64 3.16 8.63
CA ILE A 407 -13.56 2.94 9.60
C ILE A 407 -12.81 4.25 9.92
N SER A 408 -13.32 5.41 9.51
CA SER A 408 -12.55 6.66 9.52
C SER A 408 -12.10 7.09 10.93
N ASP A 409 -12.92 6.83 11.95
CA ASP A 409 -12.63 7.09 13.36
C ASP A 409 -11.45 6.26 13.88
N GLN A 410 -11.23 5.08 13.31
CA GLN A 410 -10.12 4.20 13.68
C GLN A 410 -8.77 4.62 13.06
N LEU A 411 -8.81 5.54 12.08
CA LEU A 411 -7.66 6.00 11.31
C LEU A 411 -7.07 7.32 11.81
N GLU A 412 -7.60 7.85 12.91
CA GLU A 412 -7.14 9.11 13.53
C GLU A 412 -5.85 8.93 14.33
N ASN A 413 -5.61 7.73 14.88
CA ASN A 413 -4.48 7.47 15.79
C ASN A 413 -3.19 6.98 15.07
N ALA A 414 -2.97 7.38 13.82
CA ALA A 414 -1.77 7.01 13.09
C ALA A 414 -0.55 7.82 13.56
N ASN A 415 0.61 7.16 13.74
CA ASN A 415 1.86 7.84 14.05
C ASN A 415 2.36 8.61 12.81
N ARG A 416 2.23 9.94 12.87
CA ARG A 416 2.58 10.85 11.76
C ARG A 416 4.06 10.78 11.36
N SER A 417 4.96 10.39 12.25
CA SER A 417 6.40 10.25 11.95
C SER A 417 6.75 8.94 11.21
N LYS A 418 5.81 8.00 11.13
CA LYS A 418 6.00 6.65 10.57
C LYS A 418 5.11 6.39 9.36
N LEU A 419 4.56 7.43 8.76
CA LEU A 419 3.68 7.30 7.60
C LEU A 419 4.37 6.67 6.40
N SER A 420 5.66 6.95 6.20
CA SER A 420 6.49 6.33 5.16
C SER A 420 6.68 4.83 5.32
N ASN A 421 6.31 4.25 6.47
CA ASN A 421 6.36 2.81 6.70
C ASN A 421 5.06 2.12 6.31
N ILE A 422 4.02 2.86 5.95
CA ILE A 422 2.75 2.29 5.50
C ILE A 422 3.02 1.45 4.25
N ALA A 423 2.54 0.21 4.28
CA ALA A 423 2.66 -0.73 3.19
C ALA A 423 1.30 -1.31 2.85
N THR A 424 1.10 -1.59 1.57
CA THR A 424 -0.18 -2.06 1.02
C THR A 424 0.03 -3.33 0.21
N TRP A 425 -1.05 -4.10 0.02
CA TRP A 425 -1.07 -5.24 -0.89
C TRP A 425 -2.42 -5.35 -1.58
N ASN A 426 -2.43 -5.93 -2.77
CA ASN A 426 -3.63 -6.44 -3.43
C ASN A 426 -3.44 -7.92 -3.76
N TYR A 427 -4.22 -8.80 -3.14
CA TYR A 427 -4.13 -10.24 -3.35
C TYR A 427 -5.44 -10.95 -2.98
N LYS A 428 -5.85 -11.94 -3.77
CA LYS A 428 -7.09 -12.73 -3.56
C LYS A 428 -8.33 -11.85 -3.31
N ASP A 429 -8.52 -10.86 -4.18
CA ASP A 429 -9.63 -9.89 -4.11
C ASP A 429 -9.70 -9.11 -2.78
N THR A 430 -8.55 -8.90 -2.15
CA THR A 430 -8.44 -8.10 -0.94
C THR A 430 -7.36 -7.06 -1.10
N PHE A 431 -7.70 -5.82 -0.76
CA PHE A 431 -6.75 -4.76 -0.55
C PHE A 431 -6.50 -4.63 0.94
N GLY A 432 -5.26 -4.64 1.38
CA GLY A 432 -4.97 -4.36 2.78
C GLY A 432 -3.80 -3.42 2.94
N PHE A 433 -3.71 -2.82 4.13
CA PHE A 433 -2.64 -1.92 4.48
C PHE A 433 -2.26 -2.02 5.94
N THR A 434 -1.01 -1.69 6.23
CA THR A 434 -0.48 -1.59 7.59
C THR A 434 -0.08 -0.17 7.92
N TYR A 435 -0.14 0.16 9.21
CA TYR A 435 0.34 1.44 9.71
C TYR A 435 0.78 1.31 11.17
N THR A 436 1.59 2.27 11.58
CA THR A 436 2.04 2.42 12.97
C THR A 436 1.04 3.28 13.73
N THR A 437 0.56 2.81 14.87
CA THR A 437 -0.27 3.62 15.77
C THR A 437 0.55 4.58 16.64
N SER A 438 -0.06 5.66 17.12
CA SER A 438 0.62 6.64 17.98
C SER A 438 1.27 5.98 19.20
N GLY A 439 2.52 6.33 19.50
CA GLY A 439 3.32 5.74 20.57
C GLY A 439 4.16 4.52 20.15
N ASN A 440 3.88 3.90 19.01
CA ASN A 440 4.67 2.79 18.48
C ASN A 440 5.70 3.26 17.43
N THR A 441 6.73 2.44 17.20
CA THR A 441 7.79 2.70 16.21
C THR A 441 7.70 1.83 14.96
N GLU A 442 6.87 0.79 15.02
CA GLU A 442 6.69 -0.25 14.01
C GLU A 442 5.20 -0.37 13.69
N ASN A 443 4.89 -0.78 12.46
CA ASN A 443 3.52 -1.12 12.08
C ASN A 443 3.02 -2.25 12.98
N ASP A 444 1.88 -2.01 13.61
CA ASP A 444 1.24 -2.90 14.58
C ASP A 444 -0.23 -3.17 14.25
N ARG A 445 -0.75 -2.47 13.24
CA ARG A 445 -2.16 -2.41 12.92
C ARG A 445 -2.38 -2.40 11.42
N GLY A 446 -3.50 -2.96 10.98
CA GLY A 446 -3.94 -2.82 9.59
C GLY A 446 -5.39 -3.20 9.37
N TYR A 447 -5.91 -2.75 8.25
CA TYR A 447 -7.27 -3.03 7.80
C TYR A 447 -7.24 -3.65 6.41
N VAL A 448 -8.24 -4.48 6.15
CA VAL A 448 -8.40 -5.18 4.87
C VAL A 448 -9.79 -4.87 4.34
N LEU A 449 -9.83 -4.41 3.10
CA LEU A 449 -11.01 -4.23 2.27
C LEU A 449 -11.18 -5.48 1.41
N ASP A 450 -12.34 -6.13 1.51
CA ASP A 450 -12.75 -7.09 0.49
C ASP A 450 -13.32 -6.30 -0.69
N ILE A 451 -12.61 -6.30 -1.82
CA ILE A 451 -12.93 -5.43 -2.96
C ILE A 451 -14.25 -5.84 -3.63
N ARG A 452 -14.68 -7.10 -3.46
CA ARG A 452 -15.92 -7.63 -4.05
C ARG A 452 -17.15 -7.13 -3.31
N PHE A 453 -17.05 -6.97 -2.00
CA PHE A 453 -18.16 -6.55 -1.14
C PHE A 453 -18.10 -5.08 -0.73
N GLY A 454 -16.92 -4.44 -0.82
CA GLY A 454 -16.69 -3.09 -0.31
C GLY A 454 -16.69 -3.01 1.23
N GLY A 455 -16.53 -4.15 1.90
CA GLY A 455 -16.60 -4.29 3.35
C GLY A 455 -15.22 -4.33 4.00
N TRP A 456 -15.07 -3.65 5.13
CA TRP A 456 -13.82 -3.58 5.89
C TRP A 456 -13.75 -4.64 7.00
N VAL A 457 -12.56 -5.15 7.25
CA VAL A 457 -12.23 -5.98 8.42
C VAL A 457 -10.91 -5.52 9.02
N TYR A 458 -10.73 -5.78 10.31
CA TYR A 458 -9.56 -5.39 11.08
C TYR A 458 -8.63 -6.60 11.28
N TRP A 459 -7.35 -6.53 10.91
CA TRP A 459 -6.41 -7.62 11.12
C TRP A 459 -5.32 -7.22 12.12
N THR A 460 -4.74 -8.22 12.78
CA THR A 460 -3.59 -8.08 13.71
C THR A 460 -2.62 -9.26 13.53
N GLY A 461 -1.48 -9.19 14.21
CA GLY A 461 -0.48 -10.28 14.21
C GLY A 461 0.60 -10.06 13.15
N ASP A 462 1.31 -11.14 12.83
CA ASP A 462 2.43 -11.13 11.86
C ASP A 462 2.07 -10.47 10.52
N PRO A 463 0.88 -10.74 9.92
CA PRO A 463 0.48 -10.09 8.68
C PRO A 463 0.45 -8.56 8.74
N MET A 464 0.32 -7.95 9.93
CA MET A 464 0.23 -6.50 10.09
C MET A 464 1.54 -5.84 10.54
N ARG A 465 2.60 -6.63 10.74
CA ARG A 465 3.93 -6.16 11.18
C ARG A 465 4.93 -6.13 10.03
N CYS A 466 4.48 -5.68 8.85
CA CYS A 466 5.32 -5.59 7.66
C CYS A 466 5.36 -4.14 7.13
N THR A 467 6.47 -3.77 6.50
CA THR A 467 6.65 -2.50 5.77
C THR A 467 6.79 -2.71 4.26
N ILE A 468 6.65 -3.93 3.77
CA ILE A 468 6.59 -4.24 2.35
C ILE A 468 5.78 -5.51 2.14
N TYR A 469 5.04 -5.57 1.03
CA TYR A 469 4.39 -6.76 0.54
C TYR A 469 4.72 -6.96 -0.92
N GLU A 470 4.89 -8.22 -1.31
CA GLU A 470 5.25 -8.55 -2.67
C GLU A 470 4.70 -9.92 -3.06
N THR A 471 4.23 -10.02 -4.31
CA THR A 471 3.84 -11.32 -4.86
C THR A 471 5.03 -11.97 -5.53
N TYR A 472 5.23 -13.26 -5.27
CA TYR A 472 6.29 -14.03 -5.90
C TYR A 472 5.74 -15.30 -6.52
N ASP A 473 5.98 -15.43 -7.82
CA ASP A 473 5.78 -16.65 -8.59
C ASP A 473 7.08 -17.46 -8.56
N ASP A 474 7.07 -18.58 -7.83
CA ASP A 474 8.19 -19.52 -7.77
C ASP A 474 8.26 -20.46 -9.00
N GLY A 475 7.37 -20.27 -9.98
CA GLY A 475 7.19 -21.13 -11.15
C GLY A 475 6.20 -22.27 -10.92
N THR A 476 5.75 -22.50 -9.68
CA THR A 476 4.74 -23.50 -9.30
C THR A 476 3.48 -22.83 -8.76
N SER A 477 3.65 -21.76 -8.00
CA SER A 477 2.56 -21.05 -7.32
C SER A 477 2.90 -19.58 -7.12
N VAL A 478 1.88 -18.73 -7.19
CA VAL A 478 1.98 -17.33 -6.78
C VAL A 478 1.57 -17.24 -5.32
N LYS A 479 2.43 -16.63 -4.50
CA LYS A 479 2.19 -16.40 -3.06
C LYS A 479 2.45 -14.92 -2.72
N LEU A 480 1.80 -14.45 -1.66
CA LEU A 480 2.04 -13.12 -1.11
C LEU A 480 2.99 -13.23 0.08
N TYR A 481 4.05 -12.43 0.05
CA TYR A 481 5.03 -12.32 1.12
C TYR A 481 5.05 -10.91 1.70
N GLY A 482 5.29 -10.79 3.00
CA GLY A 482 5.50 -9.54 3.71
C GLY A 482 6.89 -9.48 4.33
N GLY A 483 7.58 -8.34 4.22
CA GLY A 483 8.85 -8.10 4.90
C GLY A 483 8.62 -7.54 6.31
N SER A 484 9.01 -8.30 7.33
CA SER A 484 8.82 -7.92 8.74
C SER A 484 9.63 -6.68 9.11
N ASN A 485 9.02 -5.83 9.93
CA ASN A 485 9.62 -4.62 10.45
C ASN A 485 10.12 -4.74 11.90
N HIS A 486 10.12 -5.96 12.45
CA HIS A 486 10.41 -6.23 13.85
C HIS A 486 11.46 -7.35 14.05
N ASP A 487 11.42 -8.39 13.23
CA ASP A 487 12.20 -9.62 13.45
C ASP A 487 12.92 -10.13 12.18
N GLY A 488 12.95 -9.35 11.11
CA GLY A 488 13.72 -9.65 9.90
C GLY A 488 13.24 -10.86 9.07
N TYR A 489 12.15 -11.52 9.47
CA TYR A 489 11.56 -12.60 8.68
C TYR A 489 10.81 -12.05 7.46
N VAL A 490 10.81 -12.86 6.39
CA VAL A 490 9.85 -12.73 5.31
C VAL A 490 8.68 -13.69 5.61
N ILE A 491 7.49 -13.12 5.75
CA ILE A 491 6.28 -13.80 6.20
C ILE A 491 5.45 -14.18 4.97
N GLU A 492 5.08 -15.45 4.82
CA GLU A 492 4.11 -15.91 3.83
C GLU A 492 2.69 -15.72 4.39
N LEU A 493 1.83 -15.00 3.66
CA LEU A 493 0.45 -14.75 4.05
C LEU A 493 -0.50 -15.74 3.36
N PHE A 494 -1.75 -15.78 3.83
CA PHE A 494 -2.84 -16.58 3.25
C PHE A 494 -2.64 -18.10 3.33
N LYS A 495 -2.06 -18.59 4.43
CA LYS A 495 -1.95 -20.02 4.74
C LYS A 495 -3.31 -20.60 5.14
N ASN A 496 -3.48 -21.89 4.88
CA ASN A 496 -4.70 -22.62 5.25
C ASN A 496 -4.85 -22.75 6.77
N ASP A 497 -3.73 -22.98 7.46
CA ASP A 497 -3.71 -23.03 8.92
C ASP A 497 -4.17 -21.69 9.52
N LYS A 498 -4.98 -21.73 10.58
CA LYS A 498 -5.55 -20.54 11.24
C LYS A 498 -4.69 -20.12 12.43
N ASN A 499 -3.41 -19.87 12.15
CA ASN A 499 -2.43 -19.40 13.12
C ASN A 499 -1.37 -18.51 12.43
N ASP A 500 -0.62 -17.74 13.21
CA ASP A 500 0.54 -17.00 12.74
C ASP A 500 1.81 -17.71 13.22
N ASN A 501 2.41 -18.50 12.34
CA ASN A 501 3.64 -19.24 12.56
C ASN A 501 3.62 -20.11 13.85
N GLY A 502 2.56 -20.88 14.03
CA GLY A 502 2.30 -21.74 15.19
C GLY A 502 1.66 -21.02 16.39
N SER A 503 1.45 -19.71 16.31
CA SER A 503 0.81 -18.93 17.39
C SER A 503 -0.65 -18.62 17.07
N ALA A 504 -1.55 -18.82 18.05
CA ALA A 504 -2.96 -18.46 17.87
C ALA A 504 -3.15 -16.94 17.76
N PHE A 505 -4.10 -16.52 16.93
CA PHE A 505 -4.60 -15.14 16.90
C PHE A 505 -6.08 -15.11 17.30
N THR A 506 -6.49 -14.05 17.98
CA THR A 506 -7.88 -13.87 18.41
C THR A 506 -8.75 -13.36 17.26
N SER A 507 -9.81 -14.08 16.92
CA SER A 507 -10.87 -13.62 16.01
C SER A 507 -12.08 -13.15 16.80
N ILE A 508 -12.65 -11.99 16.42
CA ILE A 508 -13.82 -11.40 17.11
C ILE A 508 -14.83 -10.93 16.07
N VAL A 509 -16.08 -11.35 16.23
CA VAL A 509 -17.23 -10.84 15.46
C VAL A 509 -18.23 -10.24 16.44
N GLY A 510 -18.43 -8.93 16.35
CA GLY A 510 -19.41 -8.18 17.15
C GLY A 510 -20.58 -7.74 16.29
N THR A 511 -21.79 -8.10 16.71
CA THR A 511 -23.02 -7.73 15.99
C THR A 511 -23.49 -6.33 16.37
N LYS A 512 -24.51 -5.86 15.66
CA LYS A 512 -25.36 -4.76 16.12
C LYS A 512 -25.96 -5.06 17.50
N PHE A 513 -26.28 -4.00 18.24
CA PHE A 513 -27.12 -4.04 19.43
C PHE A 513 -28.58 -3.93 18.97
N TYR A 514 -29.21 -5.08 18.77
CA TYR A 514 -30.55 -5.21 18.23
C TYR A 514 -31.58 -4.66 19.21
N ASN A 515 -32.49 -3.85 18.69
CA ASN A 515 -33.54 -3.19 19.46
C ASN A 515 -34.92 -3.38 18.83
N GLY A 516 -35.08 -4.30 17.87
CA GLY A 516 -36.36 -4.56 17.21
C GLY A 516 -37.03 -3.33 16.58
N LYS A 517 -36.23 -2.29 16.23
CA LYS A 517 -36.66 -0.97 15.76
C LYS A 517 -37.44 -0.13 16.78
N MET A 518 -37.25 -0.39 18.07
CA MET A 518 -37.93 0.29 19.18
C MET A 518 -36.92 0.62 20.28
N PHE A 519 -36.47 1.87 20.38
CA PHE A 519 -35.40 2.29 21.31
C PHE A 519 -35.92 2.55 22.73
N ASP A 520 -37.20 2.86 22.85
CA ASP A 520 -37.89 3.32 24.04
C ASP A 520 -38.62 2.20 24.80
N VAL A 521 -38.76 1.03 24.17
CA VAL A 521 -39.55 -0.10 24.68
C VAL A 521 -38.65 -1.25 25.13
N ASP A 522 -38.84 -1.69 26.38
CA ASP A 522 -38.21 -2.91 26.89
C ASP A 522 -38.80 -4.15 26.22
N LYS A 523 -37.97 -5.17 26.05
CA LYS A 523 -38.35 -6.42 25.38
C LYS A 523 -37.93 -7.60 26.22
N VAL A 524 -38.77 -8.62 26.26
CA VAL A 524 -38.36 -9.93 26.75
C VAL A 524 -37.71 -10.66 25.59
N TRP A 525 -36.38 -10.74 25.59
CA TRP A 525 -35.62 -11.56 24.66
C TRP A 525 -35.63 -13.01 25.14
N ARG A 526 -35.86 -13.95 24.23
CA ARG A 526 -35.94 -15.38 24.53
C ARG A 526 -35.05 -16.14 23.58
N ASN A 527 -34.15 -16.91 24.17
CA ASN A 527 -33.29 -17.89 23.51
C ASN A 527 -32.82 -17.52 22.09
N PRO A 528 -32.01 -16.45 21.95
CA PRO A 528 -31.42 -16.11 20.66
C PRO A 528 -30.63 -17.29 20.09
N SER A 529 -30.72 -17.50 18.77
CA SER A 529 -30.00 -18.58 18.08
C SER A 529 -28.97 -18.01 17.13
N LEU A 530 -27.73 -18.50 17.20
CA LEU A 530 -26.65 -18.17 16.25
C LEU A 530 -26.44 -19.33 15.28
N TRP A 531 -26.11 -19.03 14.02
CA TRP A 531 -25.95 -20.03 12.98
C TRP A 531 -24.52 -20.13 12.45
N PHE A 532 -23.98 -21.34 12.48
CA PHE A 532 -22.63 -21.65 12.06
C PHE A 532 -22.57 -22.77 11.02
N LYS A 533 -21.49 -22.76 10.22
CA LYS A 533 -21.06 -23.84 9.32
C LYS A 533 -19.55 -24.06 9.42
N TYR A 534 -19.06 -25.15 8.80
CA TYR A 534 -17.63 -25.44 8.64
C TYR A 534 -16.83 -25.41 9.95
N ILE A 535 -17.43 -25.89 11.05
CA ILE A 535 -16.78 -25.89 12.36
C ILE A 535 -15.68 -26.96 12.37
N ASN A 536 -14.44 -26.58 12.64
CA ASN A 536 -13.30 -27.51 12.71
C ASN A 536 -12.39 -27.18 13.90
N GLY A 537 -11.60 -28.17 14.35
CA GLY A 537 -10.55 -28.02 15.35
C GLY A 537 -11.03 -28.00 16.81
N GLY A 538 -12.26 -28.46 17.09
CA GLY A 538 -12.82 -28.44 18.45
C GLY A 538 -13.08 -27.02 18.97
N ALA A 539 -13.58 -26.13 18.10
CA ALA A 539 -13.76 -24.69 18.34
C ALA A 539 -14.57 -24.35 19.59
N SER A 540 -13.90 -24.22 20.74
CA SER A 540 -14.53 -23.61 21.91
C SER A 540 -14.62 -22.10 21.68
N LEU A 541 -15.79 -21.64 21.25
CA LEU A 541 -16.08 -20.22 21.03
C LEU A 541 -16.62 -19.59 22.32
N ASP A 542 -16.16 -18.39 22.65
CA ASP A 542 -16.79 -17.60 23.70
C ASP A 542 -17.88 -16.72 23.08
N ILE A 543 -19.08 -16.71 23.66
CA ILE A 543 -20.21 -15.90 23.18
C ILE A 543 -20.60 -14.91 24.27
N GLU A 544 -20.14 -13.67 24.14
CA GLU A 544 -20.53 -12.62 25.07
C GLU A 544 -21.85 -12.01 24.64
N THR A 545 -22.78 -11.89 25.58
CA THR A 545 -24.07 -11.24 25.36
C THR A 545 -24.08 -9.88 26.04
N TRP A 546 -24.42 -8.84 25.30
CA TRP A 546 -24.46 -7.47 25.81
C TRP A 546 -25.91 -7.01 25.95
N VAL A 547 -26.30 -6.66 27.17
CA VAL A 547 -27.67 -6.29 27.55
C VAL A 547 -27.67 -4.83 27.97
N ASP A 548 -28.29 -3.97 27.16
CA ASP A 548 -28.32 -2.50 27.38
C ASP A 548 -26.94 -1.88 27.64
N GLY A 549 -25.96 -2.27 26.82
CA GLY A 549 -24.59 -1.76 26.96
C GLY A 549 -23.75 -2.45 28.03
N ASN A 550 -24.33 -3.35 28.84
CA ASN A 550 -23.60 -4.06 29.88
C ASN A 550 -23.27 -5.49 29.44
N GLN A 551 -22.02 -5.88 29.62
CA GLN A 551 -21.54 -7.23 29.31
C GLN A 551 -22.17 -8.25 30.27
N GLN A 552 -22.67 -9.35 29.73
CA GLN A 552 -23.08 -10.55 30.44
C GLN A 552 -22.34 -11.74 29.78
N ILE A 553 -21.43 -12.36 30.51
CA ILE A 553 -20.52 -13.37 29.94
C ILE A 553 -21.15 -14.76 30.04
N GLY A 554 -21.24 -15.46 28.91
CA GLY A 554 -21.48 -16.90 28.84
C GLY A 554 -20.46 -17.55 27.91
N THR A 555 -19.87 -18.68 28.30
CA THR A 555 -18.99 -19.46 27.42
C THR A 555 -19.76 -20.69 26.95
N VAL A 556 -19.76 -20.97 25.64
CA VAL A 556 -20.34 -22.20 25.08
C VAL A 556 -19.37 -22.83 24.10
N SER A 557 -18.82 -23.99 24.44
CA SER A 557 -17.99 -24.72 23.48
C SER A 557 -18.86 -25.29 22.37
N ILE A 558 -18.65 -24.84 21.13
CA ILE A 558 -19.36 -25.35 19.97
C ILE A 558 -18.52 -26.49 19.39
N THR A 559 -18.94 -27.71 19.62
CA THR A 559 -18.33 -28.89 18.97
C THR A 559 -19.12 -29.24 17.72
N THR A 560 -18.46 -29.86 16.74
CA THR A 560 -19.17 -30.45 15.60
C THR A 560 -20.17 -31.47 16.14
N SER A 561 -21.45 -31.21 16.01
CA SER A 561 -22.44 -32.25 16.18
C SER A 561 -22.23 -33.24 15.03
N SER A 562 -21.66 -34.42 15.34
CA SER A 562 -22.06 -35.58 14.55
C SER A 562 -23.58 -35.61 14.66
N ALA A 563 -24.30 -35.55 13.54
CA ALA A 563 -25.69 -35.92 13.50
C ALA A 563 -25.75 -37.42 13.84
N GLY A 564 -25.62 -37.74 15.13
CA GLY A 564 -25.99 -39.03 15.67
C GLY A 564 -27.48 -39.09 15.52
N ALA A 565 -27.95 -39.93 14.59
CA ALA A 565 -29.31 -40.39 14.57
C ALA A 565 -29.68 -40.77 16.01
N GLY A 566 -30.51 -39.96 16.65
CA GLY A 566 -30.99 -40.25 18.00
C GLY A 566 -31.66 -41.62 18.01
N VAL A 567 -31.63 -42.29 19.15
CA VAL A 567 -32.32 -43.57 19.34
C VAL A 567 -33.82 -43.33 19.09
N GLY A 568 -34.29 -43.74 17.91
CA GLY A 568 -35.62 -43.38 17.39
C GLY A 568 -35.67 -43.15 15.87
N ALA A 569 -34.53 -43.02 15.18
CA ALA A 569 -34.48 -42.93 13.71
C ALA A 569 -34.42 -44.29 13.00
N ASP A 570 -34.08 -45.37 13.71
CA ASP A 570 -34.07 -46.73 13.18
C ASP A 570 -35.42 -47.43 13.37
N LEU A 571 -35.86 -48.16 12.33
CA LEU A 571 -37.04 -49.01 12.37
C LEU A 571 -36.90 -50.05 13.49
N ALA A 572 -37.87 -50.12 14.40
CA ALA A 572 -37.88 -51.06 15.51
C ALA A 572 -37.67 -52.50 15.01
N GLY A 573 -36.54 -53.11 15.38
CA GLY A 573 -36.15 -54.46 14.97
C GLY A 573 -34.80 -54.58 14.25
N GLY A 574 -34.16 -53.47 13.87
CA GLY A 574 -32.81 -53.45 13.26
C GLY A 574 -31.65 -53.31 14.25
N PHE A 575 -31.91 -53.02 15.53
CA PHE A 575 -30.87 -52.79 16.54
C PHE A 575 -30.27 -54.12 17.04
N MET A 576 -29.08 -54.46 16.53
CA MET A 576 -28.24 -55.53 17.06
C MET A 576 -27.14 -54.92 17.94
N ALA A 577 -27.23 -55.10 19.25
CA ALA A 577 -26.18 -54.68 20.19
C ALA A 577 -24.93 -55.56 19.99
N GLY A 578 -23.83 -54.96 19.52
CA GLY A 578 -22.51 -55.64 19.48
C GLY A 578 -21.75 -55.59 18.14
N THR A 579 -22.28 -54.99 17.08
CA THR A 579 -21.56 -54.83 15.80
C THR A 579 -21.31 -53.37 15.48
N MET A 580 -20.32 -52.75 16.13
CA MET A 580 -19.74 -51.49 15.68
C MET A 580 -18.29 -51.76 15.30
N SER A 581 -18.03 -52.02 14.02
CA SER A 581 -16.70 -51.71 13.48
C SER A 581 -16.57 -50.19 13.54
N SER A 582 -15.48 -49.69 14.09
CA SER A 582 -15.15 -48.27 14.16
C SER A 582 -14.96 -47.70 12.75
N SER A 583 -16.05 -47.39 12.07
CA SER A 583 -16.06 -46.51 10.91
C SER A 583 -16.31 -45.10 11.42
N PHE A 584 -15.24 -44.30 11.51
CA PHE A 584 -15.35 -42.86 11.65
C PHE A 584 -16.09 -42.32 10.43
N THR A 585 -17.39 -42.06 10.56
CA THR A 585 -18.12 -41.30 9.56
C THR A 585 -17.68 -39.85 9.69
N VAL A 586 -16.88 -39.39 8.73
CA VAL A 586 -16.54 -37.98 8.53
C VAL A 586 -17.83 -37.17 8.57
N ALA A 587 -17.95 -36.24 9.52
CA ALA A 587 -19.06 -35.30 9.54
C ALA A 587 -19.08 -34.56 8.20
N THR A 588 -20.18 -34.64 7.47
CA THR A 588 -20.39 -33.88 6.23
C THR A 588 -20.15 -32.41 6.51
N GLU A 589 -19.18 -31.80 5.82
CA GLU A 589 -18.72 -30.42 6.01
C GLU A 589 -19.81 -29.33 5.83
N GLN A 590 -21.07 -29.69 5.50
CA GLN A 590 -22.10 -28.75 5.07
C GLN A 590 -23.31 -28.60 6.01
N ALA A 591 -23.34 -29.27 7.16
CA ALA A 591 -24.49 -29.19 8.07
C ALA A 591 -24.58 -27.80 8.75
N ASP A 592 -25.79 -27.23 8.79
CA ASP A 592 -26.10 -26.05 9.60
C ASP A 592 -26.02 -26.41 11.09
N VAL A 593 -25.25 -25.65 11.86
CA VAL A 593 -25.09 -25.83 13.31
C VAL A 593 -25.74 -24.64 14.03
N PRO A 594 -27.03 -24.73 14.40
CA PRO A 594 -27.66 -23.72 15.24
C PRO A 594 -27.20 -23.86 16.69
N VAL A 595 -26.87 -22.73 17.30
CA VAL A 595 -26.44 -22.63 18.70
C VAL A 595 -27.41 -21.70 19.42
N GLU A 596 -28.26 -22.30 20.26
CA GLU A 596 -29.24 -21.58 21.07
C GLU A 596 -28.57 -21.06 22.36
N ILE A 597 -28.65 -19.76 22.59
CA ILE A 597 -28.17 -19.13 23.82
C ILE A 597 -29.32 -19.16 24.82
N GLN A 598 -29.24 -20.01 25.84
CA GLN A 598 -30.26 -20.09 26.89
C GLN A 598 -30.30 -18.78 27.69
N LEU A 599 -31.20 -17.88 27.28
CA LEU A 599 -31.28 -16.53 27.78
C LEU A 599 -32.74 -16.07 27.77
N VAL A 600 -33.23 -15.66 28.95
CA VAL A 600 -34.46 -14.87 29.07
C VAL A 600 -34.11 -13.59 29.81
N LYS A 601 -34.11 -12.46 29.09
CA LYS A 601 -33.78 -11.15 29.66
C LYS A 601 -34.71 -10.06 29.19
N ILE A 602 -34.97 -9.13 30.10
CA ILE A 602 -35.70 -7.89 29.83
C ILE A 602 -34.66 -6.80 29.55
N SER A 603 -34.68 -6.21 28.36
CA SER A 603 -33.80 -5.12 27.99
C SER A 603 -34.32 -4.36 26.77
N ARG A 604 -33.81 -3.15 26.53
CA ARG A 604 -34.12 -2.38 25.31
C ARG A 604 -33.36 -2.93 24.11
N SER A 605 -32.14 -3.40 24.34
CA SER A 605 -31.20 -3.86 23.33
C SER A 605 -30.44 -5.12 23.72
N LEU A 606 -30.01 -5.87 22.70
CA LEU A 606 -29.23 -7.09 22.84
C LEU A 606 -28.15 -7.16 21.76
N GLY A 607 -26.89 -7.39 22.13
CA GLY A 607 -25.77 -7.57 21.19
C GLY A 607 -24.98 -8.85 21.47
N PHE A 608 -24.27 -9.36 20.48
CA PHE A 608 -23.46 -10.59 20.60
C PHE A 608 -22.04 -10.36 20.12
N TYR A 609 -21.08 -10.93 20.84
CA TYR A 609 -19.69 -11.05 20.41
C TYR A 609 -19.29 -12.52 20.39
N ILE A 610 -18.85 -12.98 19.22
CA ILE A 610 -18.30 -14.31 19.02
C ILE A 610 -16.78 -14.18 19.04
N ILE A 611 -16.13 -14.86 19.98
CA ILE A 611 -14.69 -14.74 20.20
C ILE A 611 -14.04 -16.12 20.10
N ASP A 612 -13.01 -16.21 19.26
CA ASP A 612 -12.19 -17.41 19.12
C ASP A 612 -10.74 -17.08 19.43
N ARG A 613 -10.16 -17.78 20.41
CA ARG A 613 -8.76 -17.64 20.84
C ARG A 613 -7.90 -18.86 20.49
N ASN A 614 -8.49 -19.85 19.85
CA ASN A 614 -7.87 -21.15 19.66
C ASN A 614 -7.00 -21.17 18.40
N ILE A 615 -6.00 -22.05 18.43
CA ILE A 615 -5.15 -22.32 17.28
C ILE A 615 -5.89 -23.24 16.30
N ASN A 616 -5.82 -22.93 15.00
CA ASN A 616 -6.31 -23.82 13.93
C ASN A 616 -7.79 -24.23 13.99
N THR A 617 -8.60 -23.54 14.78
CA THR A 617 -10.07 -23.63 14.71
C THR A 617 -10.56 -22.87 13.49
N ASP A 618 -11.64 -23.34 12.88
CA ASP A 618 -12.31 -22.61 11.79
C ASP A 618 -13.81 -22.71 11.95
N TRP A 619 -14.51 -21.72 11.41
CA TRP A 619 -15.96 -21.61 11.45
C TRP A 619 -16.42 -20.56 10.44
N LEU A 620 -17.65 -20.69 9.98
CA LEU A 620 -18.39 -19.69 9.22
C LEU A 620 -19.61 -19.27 10.03
N PHE A 621 -19.63 -18.03 10.48
CA PHE A 621 -20.79 -17.40 11.10
C PHE A 621 -21.70 -16.82 10.03
N MET A 622 -22.90 -17.38 9.90
CA MET A 622 -23.84 -17.01 8.84
C MET A 622 -24.83 -15.93 9.27
N GLY A 623 -25.18 -15.89 10.56
CA GLY A 623 -26.25 -15.03 11.02
C GLY A 623 -26.84 -15.46 12.34
N LEU A 624 -27.97 -14.83 12.69
CA LEU A 624 -28.66 -15.06 13.93
C LEU A 624 -30.17 -14.87 13.79
N HIS A 625 -30.87 -15.43 14.76
CA HIS A 625 -32.30 -15.33 14.94
C HIS A 625 -32.61 -14.80 16.34
N LEU A 626 -33.45 -13.78 16.40
CA LEU A 626 -33.89 -13.14 17.62
C LEU A 626 -35.39 -13.37 17.80
N LEU A 627 -35.76 -13.83 18.98
CA LEU A 627 -37.14 -13.99 19.41
C LEU A 627 -37.39 -13.05 20.59
N TYR A 628 -38.39 -12.17 20.46
CA TYR A 628 -38.66 -11.19 21.49
C TYR A 628 -40.12 -10.74 21.57
N THR A 629 -40.55 -10.39 22.79
CA THR A 629 -41.87 -9.78 23.05
C THR A 629 -41.69 -8.34 23.53
N PRO A 630 -42.17 -7.32 22.80
CA PRO A 630 -42.13 -5.94 23.27
C PRO A 630 -43.08 -5.71 24.46
N LEU A 631 -42.66 -4.92 25.43
CA LEU A 631 -43.42 -4.59 26.63
C LEU A 631 -44.05 -3.20 26.52
N TYR A 632 -45.03 -3.03 25.63
CA TYR A 632 -45.68 -1.73 25.45
C TYR A 632 -46.42 -1.26 26.72
N GLY A 633 -46.33 0.04 27.00
CA GLY A 633 -47.06 0.69 28.10
C GLY A 633 -46.60 0.31 29.51
N LYS A 634 -45.58 -0.55 29.65
CA LYS A 634 -44.95 -0.82 30.94
C LYS A 634 -43.89 0.26 31.21
N PRO A 635 -43.78 0.78 32.45
CA PRO A 635 -42.70 1.69 32.80
C PRO A 635 -41.38 0.95 32.59
N SER A 636 -40.53 1.47 31.70
CA SER A 636 -39.20 0.90 31.54
C SER A 636 -38.30 1.30 32.70
N ASP A 637 -37.41 0.41 33.09
CA ASP A 637 -36.52 0.66 34.22
C ASP A 637 -35.55 1.81 33.89
N GLY A 638 -35.29 2.67 34.89
CA GLY A 638 -34.33 3.76 34.77
C GLY A 638 -34.74 4.95 33.89
N VAL A 639 -36.02 5.11 33.53
CA VAL A 639 -36.48 6.28 32.75
C VAL A 639 -36.42 7.56 33.58
N GLN A 640 -35.65 8.54 33.08
CA GLN A 640 -35.72 9.91 33.58
C GLN A 640 -37.02 10.55 33.09
N LYS A 641 -37.84 11.03 34.02
CA LYS A 641 -39.12 11.70 33.71
C LYS A 641 -38.93 13.21 33.80
N VAL A 642 -39.29 13.91 32.72
CA VAL A 642 -39.43 15.37 32.74
C VAL A 642 -40.88 15.69 33.06
N ASN A 643 -41.11 16.33 34.21
CA ASN A 643 -42.42 16.89 34.52
C ASN A 643 -42.57 18.19 33.73
N LEU A 644 -43.42 18.17 32.70
CA LEU A 644 -43.81 19.39 31.98
C LEU A 644 -44.84 20.12 32.84
N THR A 645 -44.49 21.32 33.32
CA THR A 645 -45.39 22.23 34.05
C THR A 645 -46.31 22.97 33.11
#